data_AF-A8ZNI6-F1
#
_entry.id   AF-A8ZNI6-F1
#
_cell.length_a   1.000
_cell.length_b   1.000
_cell.length_c   1.000
_cell.angle_alpha   90.00
_cell.angle_beta   90.00
_cell.angle_gamma   90.00
#
_symmetry.space_group_name_H-M   'P 1'
#
loop_
_entity.id
_entity.type
_entity.pdbx_description
1 polymer ?
#
loop_
_entity_poly.entity_id
_entity_poly.type
_entity_poly.pdbx_seq_one_letter_code
_entity_poly.pdbx_strand_id
1 'polypeptide(L)'
;MQQIQDKISITGAQNNFAQLGKILDWSALAEVTLLNWHELLSNISSTQIIFELSIDEFCIFSQGFYRYDSKKYCDWFNQNYDSIIGYLKLNLDCLSLELFDDELYFEFLVDLNSDDPSGYEETNSRLRRFRSAIPFCKQYQSHGIWLSIKTPLFNDTDKNVNKDLLPYSSDGTKVNTWHEVAYSNFIPDSYYDFQKAWNLIRTDAIEFVKYLSKFFRSLLTHGSDPKIKNHTSNIEVFITLDKALDNFPSSYDDSSEIISSLLPCSLQTILKKDSYTNKLYQSFHTFFYKMRDSLLNPESINNTKDIILNSFLFANYYLPKLHHEFDTLFESCPDYFNIKSLNSIEKSAYSTLEDLLQACFSFKIFLINEIEKELQKSREYQVQILTNKTTEVSNFLKDIGIDTVLSSDVYNLYDEKHDYINRYFSLAFSVHNPLNYLEVLRSVLEAILKISNIADFFCLIPVYKEKLFLPPRNGYHISSLSLLNILGSGEDLNLLELVSITHSLTIQELPESTFSYLPELEYEEYLPLTLKGEAVALYTLVISLVKYARAIHRLMATRNDYEVKLYEQHLSKIYAFNRNILNKIHELKDKFASYSNQQIIDMNLLSFQQFIYKASENLETPSIDNILSIDISSDSIDLS
;
A
#
# COMPACT_ATOMS: atom_id res chain seq x y z
N MET A 1 15.75 22.66 34.56
CA MET A 1 14.57 23.53 34.41
C MET A 1 14.88 24.98 34.73
N GLN A 2 15.27 25.36 35.96
CA GLN A 2 15.73 26.72 36.28
C GLN A 2 16.85 27.22 35.33
N GLN A 3 17.85 26.36 35.05
CA GLN A 3 18.94 26.66 34.11
C GLN A 3 18.51 26.78 32.63
N ILE A 4 17.32 26.28 32.26
CA ILE A 4 16.74 26.44 30.91
C ILE A 4 16.00 27.78 30.85
N GLN A 5 15.26 28.13 31.91
CA GLN A 5 14.64 29.44 32.05
C GLN A 5 15.67 30.57 31.99
N ASP A 6 16.84 30.39 32.63
CA ASP A 6 17.94 31.37 32.60
C ASP A 6 18.65 31.45 31.22
N LYS A 7 18.58 30.38 30.41
CA LYS A 7 19.19 30.32 29.06
C LYS A 7 18.28 30.78 27.94
N ILE A 8 16.96 30.88 28.16
CA ILE A 8 16.05 31.55 27.23
C ILE A 8 16.25 33.06 27.43
N SER A 9 17.40 33.57 26.98
CA SER A 9 17.67 34.99 26.94
C SER A 9 16.70 35.62 25.92
N ILE A 10 15.95 36.60 26.41
CA ILE A 10 14.94 37.40 25.70
C ILE A 10 15.45 37.87 24.31
N THR A 11 16.75 38.10 24.18
CA THR A 11 17.40 38.60 22.96
C THR A 11 17.48 37.59 21.80
N GLY A 12 17.44 36.27 22.06
CA GLY A 12 17.45 35.25 21.00
C GLY A 12 16.06 34.93 20.44
N ALA A 13 15.02 35.04 21.28
CA ALA A 13 13.64 34.70 20.92
C ALA A 13 12.87 35.87 20.27
N GLN A 14 13.29 37.11 20.49
CA GLN A 14 12.65 38.30 19.92
C GLN A 14 12.62 38.33 18.38
N ASN A 15 13.54 37.60 17.71
CA ASN A 15 13.64 37.57 16.25
C ASN A 15 13.30 36.19 15.64
N ASN A 16 12.87 35.20 16.42
CA ASN A 16 12.51 33.86 15.92
C ASN A 16 11.20 33.36 16.55
N PHE A 17 10.09 33.72 15.91
CA PHE A 17 8.73 33.36 16.36
C PHE A 17 8.47 31.85 16.37
N ALA A 18 9.09 31.07 15.49
CA ALA A 18 8.95 29.62 15.49
C ALA A 18 9.61 28.99 16.74
N GLN A 19 10.79 29.47 17.12
CA GLN A 19 11.46 29.03 18.34
C GLN A 19 10.67 29.44 19.58
N LEU A 20 10.11 30.65 19.59
CA LEU A 20 9.20 31.11 20.65
C LEU A 20 7.98 30.19 20.77
N GLY A 21 7.34 29.84 19.65
CA GLY A 21 6.22 28.88 19.62
C GLY A 21 6.57 27.53 20.25
N LYS A 22 7.73 26.96 19.90
CA LYS A 22 8.21 25.71 20.51
C LYS A 22 8.43 25.83 22.02
N ILE A 23 9.05 26.93 22.47
CA ILE A 23 9.27 27.18 23.90
C ILE A 23 7.95 27.27 24.65
N LEU A 24 6.96 27.97 24.09
CA LEU A 24 5.63 28.10 24.69
C LEU A 24 4.91 26.76 24.79
N ASP A 25 4.96 25.93 23.73
CA ASP A 25 4.36 24.60 23.73
C ASP A 25 5.00 23.66 24.78
N TRP A 26 6.33 23.66 24.87
CA TRP A 26 7.05 22.90 25.91
C TRP A 26 6.78 23.42 27.32
N SER A 27 6.68 24.75 27.48
CA SER A 27 6.37 25.36 28.78
C SER A 27 4.96 25.00 29.23
N ALA A 28 4.00 24.94 28.29
CA ALA A 28 2.64 24.48 28.57
C ALA A 28 2.63 23.00 29.01
N LEU A 29 3.35 22.12 28.29
CA LEU A 29 3.45 20.70 28.67
C LEU A 29 4.09 20.50 30.05
N ALA A 30 5.12 21.30 30.37
CA ALA A 30 5.84 21.22 31.64
C ALA A 30 5.18 22.01 32.78
N GLU A 31 4.02 22.65 32.53
CA GLU A 31 3.31 23.52 33.48
C GLU A 31 4.20 24.64 34.05
N VAL A 32 5.08 25.20 33.21
CA VAL A 32 6.03 26.25 33.60
C VAL A 32 5.53 27.63 33.18
N THR A 33 5.45 28.56 34.12
CA THR A 33 5.22 29.97 33.83
C THR A 33 6.52 30.69 33.43
N LEU A 34 6.51 31.38 32.29
CA LEU A 34 7.60 32.24 31.82
C LEU A 34 7.58 33.59 32.56
N LEU A 35 8.71 33.95 33.18
CA LEU A 35 8.85 35.17 33.99
C LEU A 35 8.57 36.47 33.20
N ASN A 36 8.86 36.51 31.90
CA ASN A 36 8.75 37.70 31.06
C ASN A 36 7.56 37.65 30.07
N TRP A 37 6.53 36.86 30.38
CA TRP A 37 5.40 36.64 29.46
C TRP A 37 4.71 37.94 29.01
N HIS A 38 4.49 38.88 29.95
CA HIS A 38 3.80 40.15 29.64
C HIS A 38 4.57 41.03 28.64
N GLU A 39 5.90 41.07 28.72
CA GLU A 39 6.75 41.84 27.80
C GLU A 39 6.78 41.20 26.40
N LEU A 40 6.85 39.87 26.33
CA LEU A 40 6.75 39.12 25.08
C LEU A 40 5.38 39.34 24.40
N LEU A 41 4.31 39.33 25.17
CA LEU A 41 2.95 39.53 24.68
C LEU A 41 2.75 40.92 24.04
N SER A 42 3.31 41.98 24.64
CA SER A 42 3.25 43.32 24.05
C SER A 42 3.97 43.39 22.71
N ASN A 43 5.11 42.70 22.56
CA ASN A 43 5.87 42.67 21.30
C ASN A 43 5.14 41.87 20.21
N ILE A 44 4.48 40.76 20.56
CA ILE A 44 3.67 39.97 19.62
C ILE A 44 2.53 40.81 19.05
N SER A 45 1.83 41.55 19.91
CA SER A 45 0.62 42.31 19.54
C SER A 45 0.90 43.48 18.59
N SER A 46 2.13 44.00 18.58
CA SER A 46 2.51 45.18 17.78
C SER A 46 3.20 44.86 16.45
N THR A 47 3.47 43.58 16.16
CA THR A 47 4.42 43.19 15.11
C THR A 47 3.73 42.56 13.90
N GLN A 48 3.82 43.19 12.73
CA GLN A 48 3.31 42.64 11.47
C GLN A 48 4.22 41.56 10.85
N ILE A 49 5.47 41.43 11.32
CA ILE A 49 6.46 40.43 10.85
C ILE A 49 5.93 38.99 10.95
N ILE A 50 4.95 38.73 11.82
CA ILE A 50 4.31 37.40 11.95
C ILE A 50 3.68 36.95 10.62
N PHE A 51 3.20 37.88 9.79
CA PHE A 51 2.61 37.59 8.46
C PHE A 51 3.65 37.46 7.34
N GLU A 52 4.93 37.63 7.66
CA GLU A 52 6.06 37.39 6.75
C GLU A 52 6.71 36.02 6.99
N LEU A 53 6.31 35.31 8.05
CA LEU A 53 6.79 33.97 8.37
C LEU A 53 6.37 32.97 7.30
N SER A 54 7.10 31.86 7.19
CA SER A 54 6.60 30.70 6.46
C SER A 54 5.39 30.09 7.16
N ILE A 55 4.54 29.37 6.41
CA ILE A 55 3.31 28.78 6.96
C ILE A 55 3.59 27.83 8.12
N ASP A 56 4.69 27.07 8.05
CA ASP A 56 5.04 26.12 9.10
C ASP A 56 5.50 26.84 10.38
N GLU A 57 6.27 27.93 10.25
CA GLU A 57 6.67 28.78 11.37
C GLU A 57 5.48 29.49 12.02
N PHE A 58 4.56 30.00 11.20
CA PHE A 58 3.31 30.61 11.65
C PHE A 58 2.45 29.60 12.43
N CYS A 59 2.32 28.37 11.93
CA CYS A 59 1.59 27.29 12.59
C CYS A 59 2.22 26.92 13.94
N ILE A 60 3.55 26.77 13.99
CA ILE A 60 4.29 26.45 15.23
C ILE A 60 4.09 27.56 16.27
N PHE A 61 4.21 28.82 15.85
CA PHE A 61 4.00 29.96 16.72
C PHE A 61 2.56 30.02 17.26
N SER A 62 1.57 29.98 16.38
CA SER A 62 0.14 30.07 16.72
C SER A 62 -0.29 28.98 17.68
N GLN A 63 0.12 27.73 17.40
CA GLN A 63 -0.16 26.59 18.26
C GLN A 63 0.47 26.74 19.64
N GLY A 64 1.76 27.11 19.71
CA GLY A 64 2.47 27.28 20.97
C GLY A 64 1.86 28.39 21.82
N PHE A 65 1.52 29.53 21.19
CA PHE A 65 0.86 30.65 21.84
C PHE A 65 -0.49 30.22 22.43
N TYR A 66 -1.36 29.57 21.66
CA TYR A 66 -2.65 29.11 22.17
C TYR A 66 -2.54 28.10 23.31
N ARG A 67 -1.61 27.15 23.23
CA ARG A 67 -1.41 26.13 24.28
C ARG A 67 -0.93 26.74 25.59
N TYR A 68 -0.07 27.75 25.50
CA TYR A 68 0.45 28.43 26.68
C TYR A 68 -0.57 29.40 27.29
N ASP A 69 -1.26 30.21 26.48
CA ASP A 69 -2.25 31.19 26.93
C ASP A 69 -3.37 31.38 25.88
N SER A 70 -4.36 30.50 25.93
CA SER A 70 -5.46 30.44 24.97
C SER A 70 -6.28 31.73 24.88
N LYS A 71 -6.51 32.38 26.01
CA LYS A 71 -7.27 33.64 26.06
C LYS A 71 -6.55 34.75 25.31
N LYS A 72 -5.24 34.90 25.54
CA LYS A 72 -4.44 35.92 24.86
C LYS A 72 -4.27 35.64 23.37
N TYR A 73 -4.16 34.38 22.99
CA TYR A 73 -4.19 34.01 21.59
C TYR A 73 -5.50 34.43 20.92
N CYS A 74 -6.67 34.15 21.54
CA CYS A 74 -7.97 34.53 20.97
C CYS A 74 -8.12 36.06 20.84
N ASP A 75 -7.65 36.82 21.83
CA ASP A 75 -7.62 38.28 21.76
C ASP A 75 -6.79 38.76 20.55
N TRP A 76 -5.60 38.17 20.36
CA TRP A 76 -4.71 38.48 19.22
C TRP A 76 -5.31 38.09 17.87
N PHE A 77 -5.93 36.91 17.78
CA PHE A 77 -6.59 36.42 16.57
C PHE A 77 -7.71 37.36 16.13
N ASN A 78 -8.59 37.76 17.05
CA ASN A 78 -9.72 38.64 16.76
C ASN A 78 -9.26 40.04 16.31
N GLN A 79 -8.15 40.55 16.85
CA GLN A 79 -7.58 41.83 16.44
C GLN A 79 -7.00 41.80 15.03
N ASN A 80 -6.57 40.63 14.55
CA ASN A 80 -5.88 40.45 13.27
C ASN A 80 -6.64 39.52 12.30
N TYR A 81 -7.95 39.38 12.48
CA TYR A 81 -8.78 38.37 11.80
C TYR A 81 -8.57 38.35 10.28
N ASP A 82 -8.78 39.48 9.60
CA ASP A 82 -8.70 39.57 8.14
C ASP A 82 -7.30 39.24 7.60
N SER A 83 -6.25 39.64 8.34
CA SER A 83 -4.86 39.36 7.98
C SER A 83 -4.53 37.88 8.15
N ILE A 84 -4.97 37.25 9.24
CA ILE A 84 -4.75 35.82 9.49
C ILE A 84 -5.49 34.98 8.44
N ILE A 85 -6.78 35.26 8.21
CA ILE A 85 -7.58 34.53 7.21
C ILE A 85 -7.02 34.71 5.81
N GLY A 86 -6.68 35.94 5.41
CA GLY A 86 -6.06 36.21 4.10
C GLY A 86 -4.70 35.52 3.94
N TYR A 87 -3.83 35.61 4.95
CA TYR A 87 -2.53 34.94 4.96
C TYR A 87 -2.67 33.43 4.82
N LEU A 88 -3.61 32.81 5.55
CA LEU A 88 -3.85 31.36 5.49
C LEU A 88 -4.42 30.94 4.13
N LYS A 89 -5.39 31.69 3.57
CA LYS A 89 -5.92 31.42 2.22
C LYS A 89 -4.81 31.39 1.18
N LEU A 90 -3.93 32.39 1.19
CA LEU A 90 -2.82 32.49 0.25
C LEU A 90 -1.80 31.36 0.42
N ASN A 91 -1.32 31.14 1.65
CA ASN A 91 -0.22 30.19 1.89
C ASN A 91 -0.65 28.71 1.92
N LEU A 92 -1.96 28.44 2.03
CA LEU A 92 -2.53 27.09 1.94
C LEU A 92 -3.28 26.86 0.62
N ASP A 93 -3.18 27.77 -0.36
CA ASP A 93 -3.82 27.66 -1.68
C ASP A 93 -5.33 27.34 -1.57
N CYS A 94 -6.04 28.05 -0.69
CA CYS A 94 -7.48 27.83 -0.42
C CYS A 94 -8.33 28.91 -1.11
N LEU A 95 -9.32 28.49 -1.87
CA LEU A 95 -10.25 29.37 -2.58
C LEU A 95 -11.25 30.03 -1.62
N SER A 96 -11.68 29.30 -0.60
CA SER A 96 -12.54 29.83 0.46
C SER A 96 -12.06 29.33 1.82
N LEU A 97 -12.29 30.16 2.84
CA LEU A 97 -11.95 29.91 4.23
C LEU A 97 -12.93 30.72 5.06
N GLU A 98 -13.84 30.03 5.74
CA GLU A 98 -14.95 30.63 6.46
C GLU A 98 -14.99 30.08 7.89
N LEU A 99 -15.19 30.96 8.87
CA LEU A 99 -15.23 30.61 10.28
C LEU A 99 -16.62 30.96 10.84
N PHE A 100 -17.34 29.95 11.33
CA PHE A 100 -18.67 30.11 11.93
C PHE A 100 -18.78 29.24 13.19
N ASP A 101 -19.21 29.81 14.32
CA ASP A 101 -19.52 29.06 15.56
C ASP A 101 -18.43 28.07 16.04
N ASP A 102 -17.16 28.49 16.00
CA ASP A 102 -15.97 27.65 16.27
C ASP A 102 -15.74 26.49 15.26
N GLU A 103 -16.33 26.56 14.08
CA GLU A 103 -16.11 25.63 12.97
C GLU A 103 -15.40 26.34 11.82
N LEU A 104 -14.39 25.68 11.24
CA LEU A 104 -13.64 26.19 10.11
C LEU A 104 -13.98 25.39 8.85
N TYR A 105 -14.53 26.05 7.84
CA TYR A 105 -14.78 25.50 6.52
C TYR A 105 -13.75 26.03 5.51
N PHE A 106 -13.23 25.18 4.63
CA PHE A 106 -12.35 25.61 3.54
C PHE A 106 -12.50 24.79 2.26
N GLU A 107 -12.34 25.47 1.12
CA GLU A 107 -12.32 24.88 -0.21
C GLU A 107 -10.96 25.06 -0.87
N PHE A 108 -10.48 24.04 -1.57
CA PHE A 108 -9.22 24.09 -2.32
C PHE A 108 -9.31 23.24 -3.60
N LEU A 109 -8.38 23.45 -4.51
CA LEU A 109 -8.26 22.67 -5.73
C LEU A 109 -7.31 21.50 -5.51
N VAL A 110 -7.72 20.30 -5.91
CA VAL A 110 -6.90 19.10 -5.75
C VAL A 110 -5.85 19.03 -6.85
N ASP A 111 -4.58 18.84 -6.48
CA ASP A 111 -3.50 18.72 -7.45
C ASP A 111 -3.51 17.35 -8.15
N LEU A 112 -3.82 17.37 -9.45
CA LEU A 112 -3.86 16.18 -10.29
C LEU A 112 -2.48 15.55 -10.56
N ASN A 113 -1.39 16.27 -10.27
CA ASN A 113 -0.03 15.76 -10.44
C ASN A 113 0.58 15.23 -9.12
N SER A 114 -0.19 15.23 -8.03
CA SER A 114 0.26 14.64 -6.78
C SER A 114 0.26 13.11 -6.89
N ASP A 115 1.21 12.45 -6.20
CA ASP A 115 1.26 10.99 -6.08
C ASP A 115 0.11 10.43 -5.21
N ASP A 116 -0.80 11.29 -4.75
CA ASP A 116 -1.95 10.97 -3.92
C ASP A 116 -3.25 10.93 -4.75
N PRO A 117 -3.66 9.74 -5.23
CA PRO A 117 -4.83 9.60 -6.10
C PRO A 117 -6.16 9.95 -5.42
N SER A 118 -6.17 10.08 -4.09
CA SER A 118 -7.38 10.34 -3.28
C SER A 118 -7.48 11.76 -2.75
N GLY A 119 -6.41 12.55 -2.87
CA GLY A 119 -6.28 13.88 -2.25
C GLY A 119 -6.22 13.86 -0.72
N TYR A 120 -6.09 12.68 -0.10
CA TYR A 120 -6.01 12.46 1.33
C TYR A 120 -4.85 13.21 2.01
N GLU A 121 -3.64 13.12 1.48
CA GLU A 121 -2.43 13.77 2.01
C GLU A 121 -2.56 15.28 1.95
N GLU A 122 -2.97 15.83 0.79
CA GLU A 122 -3.19 17.26 0.60
C GLU A 122 -4.21 17.81 1.61
N THR A 123 -5.33 17.10 1.75
CA THR A 123 -6.43 17.45 2.65
C THR A 123 -5.98 17.42 4.10
N ASN A 124 -5.34 16.33 4.54
CA ASN A 124 -4.86 16.18 5.91
C ASN A 124 -3.75 17.16 6.25
N SER A 125 -2.88 17.46 5.29
CA SER A 125 -1.82 18.45 5.44
C SER A 125 -2.40 19.83 5.73
N ARG A 126 -3.45 20.25 4.99
CA ARG A 126 -4.19 21.49 5.26
C ARG A 126 -4.95 21.44 6.59
N LEU A 127 -5.69 20.37 6.87
CA LEU A 127 -6.40 20.19 8.14
C LEU A 127 -5.47 20.35 9.35
N ARG A 128 -4.28 19.73 9.31
CA ARG A 128 -3.28 19.86 10.38
C ARG A 128 -2.72 21.28 10.49
N ARG A 129 -2.45 21.96 9.37
CA ARG A 129 -1.99 23.35 9.39
C ARG A 129 -3.06 24.30 9.92
N PHE A 130 -4.33 24.14 9.50
CA PHE A 130 -5.44 24.89 10.07
C PHE A 130 -5.64 24.60 11.56
N ARG A 131 -5.49 23.33 11.98
CA ARG A 131 -5.53 22.95 13.39
C ARG A 131 -4.46 23.67 14.22
N SER A 132 -3.24 23.78 13.71
CA SER A 132 -2.15 24.50 14.37
C SER A 132 -2.32 26.03 14.31
N ALA A 133 -2.80 26.56 13.19
CA ALA A 133 -2.96 27.99 12.96
C ALA A 133 -4.16 28.59 13.71
N ILE A 134 -5.29 27.86 13.77
CA ILE A 134 -6.56 28.28 14.39
C ILE A 134 -7.03 27.18 15.38
N PRO A 135 -6.35 27.03 16.53
CA PRO A 135 -6.52 25.89 17.44
C PRO A 135 -7.73 25.95 18.39
N PHE A 136 -8.53 27.01 18.36
CA PHE A 136 -9.75 27.09 19.18
C PHE A 136 -10.95 26.38 18.53
N CYS A 137 -10.93 26.13 17.22
CA CYS A 137 -12.03 25.48 16.53
C CYS A 137 -12.31 24.06 17.06
N LYS A 138 -13.58 23.69 17.09
CA LYS A 138 -14.06 22.36 17.48
C LYS A 138 -14.04 21.40 16.30
N GLN A 139 -14.35 21.89 15.10
CA GLN A 139 -14.43 21.11 13.88
C GLN A 139 -13.72 21.82 12.72
N TYR A 140 -13.16 21.02 11.83
CA TYR A 140 -12.50 21.44 10.60
C TYR A 140 -13.11 20.69 9.44
N GLN A 141 -13.70 21.44 8.51
CA GLN A 141 -14.44 20.93 7.36
C GLN A 141 -13.70 21.30 6.08
N SER A 142 -13.40 20.31 5.25
CA SER A 142 -12.70 20.46 3.99
C SER A 142 -13.59 20.07 2.82
N HIS A 143 -13.45 20.77 1.70
CA HIS A 143 -14.04 20.38 0.42
C HIS A 143 -13.00 20.55 -0.70
N GLY A 144 -12.61 19.44 -1.33
CA GLY A 144 -11.66 19.45 -2.44
C GLY A 144 -12.35 19.46 -3.79
N ILE A 145 -12.04 20.45 -4.61
CA ILE A 145 -12.59 20.58 -5.96
C ILE A 145 -11.71 19.80 -6.93
N TRP A 146 -12.21 18.65 -7.38
CA TRP A 146 -11.56 17.82 -8.37
C TRP A 146 -11.64 18.42 -9.77
N LEU A 147 -10.47 18.69 -10.34
CA LEU A 147 -10.37 19.17 -11.71
C LEU A 147 -10.61 18.04 -12.72
N SER A 148 -10.32 16.78 -12.39
CA SER A 148 -10.55 15.63 -13.29
C SER A 148 -12.04 15.36 -13.59
N ILE A 149 -12.31 14.65 -14.69
CA ILE A 149 -13.66 14.10 -14.98
C ILE A 149 -13.93 12.85 -14.14
N LYS A 150 -12.91 12.00 -14.00
CA LYS A 150 -12.99 10.83 -13.12
C LYS A 150 -12.74 11.28 -11.69
N THR A 151 -13.81 11.40 -10.90
CA THR A 151 -13.69 11.40 -9.45
C THR A 151 -13.03 10.08 -9.05
N PRO A 152 -12.02 10.08 -8.16
CA PRO A 152 -11.47 8.83 -7.67
C PRO A 152 -12.57 7.97 -7.04
N LEU A 153 -12.36 6.65 -7.06
CA LEU A 153 -13.27 5.67 -6.41
C LEU A 153 -13.50 6.02 -4.93
N PHE A 154 -12.50 6.66 -4.30
CA PHE A 154 -12.56 7.17 -2.93
C PHE A 154 -12.21 8.66 -2.96
N ASN A 155 -13.17 9.50 -2.55
CA ASN A 155 -12.96 10.93 -2.38
C ASN A 155 -12.69 11.24 -0.90
N ASP A 156 -11.42 11.42 -0.56
CA ASP A 156 -11.00 11.74 0.82
C ASP A 156 -10.83 13.24 1.04
N THR A 157 -11.28 14.09 0.11
CA THR A 157 -11.12 15.55 0.25
C THR A 157 -12.26 16.21 1.00
N ASP A 158 -13.43 15.55 1.04
CA ASP A 158 -14.59 15.98 1.80
C ASP A 158 -14.53 15.39 3.21
N LYS A 159 -13.99 16.14 4.16
CA LYS A 159 -13.86 15.68 5.55
C LYS A 159 -14.55 16.64 6.49
N ASN A 160 -15.17 16.08 7.53
CA ASN A 160 -15.55 16.81 8.72
C ASN A 160 -14.85 16.16 9.92
N VAL A 161 -13.82 16.83 10.43
CA VAL A 161 -12.92 16.26 11.44
C VAL A 161 -13.00 17.06 12.73
N ASN A 162 -13.25 16.37 13.83
CA ASN A 162 -13.17 16.94 15.16
C ASN A 162 -11.69 17.24 15.52
N LYS A 163 -11.45 18.34 16.22
CA LYS A 163 -10.12 18.73 16.73
C LYS A 163 -9.36 17.61 17.45
N ASP A 164 -10.06 16.68 18.12
CA ASP A 164 -9.45 15.60 18.90
C ASP A 164 -8.84 14.50 18.00
N LEU A 165 -9.29 14.42 16.75
CA LEU A 165 -8.78 13.51 15.72
C LEU A 165 -7.64 14.13 14.88
N LEU A 166 -7.28 15.39 15.15
CA LEU A 166 -6.18 16.10 14.51
C LEU A 166 -5.08 16.39 15.55
N PRO A 167 -4.22 15.40 15.86
CA PRO A 167 -3.12 15.59 16.79
C PRO A 167 -2.11 16.59 16.21
N TYR A 168 -1.47 17.35 17.09
CA TYR A 168 -0.46 18.30 16.68
C TYR A 168 0.87 17.58 16.41
N SER A 169 1.59 18.01 15.37
CA SER A 169 2.89 17.42 15.00
C SER A 169 3.91 17.49 16.13
N SER A 170 3.86 18.55 16.96
CA SER A 170 4.76 18.69 18.10
C SER A 170 4.53 17.65 19.19
N ASP A 171 3.33 17.07 19.32
CA ASP A 171 3.08 16.04 20.34
C ASP A 171 3.88 14.77 20.04
N GLY A 172 3.95 14.37 18.77
CA GLY A 172 4.83 13.27 18.34
C GLY A 172 6.30 13.54 18.67
N THR A 173 6.79 14.76 18.43
CA THR A 173 8.18 15.11 18.77
C THR A 173 8.45 15.07 20.28
N LYS A 174 7.50 15.53 21.09
CA LYS A 174 7.61 15.53 22.56
C LYS A 174 7.63 14.09 23.09
N VAL A 175 6.74 13.23 22.59
CA VAL A 175 6.71 11.79 22.91
C VAL A 175 8.03 11.12 22.55
N ASN A 176 8.56 11.37 21.34
CA ASN A 176 9.84 10.81 20.91
C ASN A 176 11.00 11.25 21.82
N THR A 177 11.08 12.54 22.19
CA THR A 177 12.13 13.03 23.11
C THR A 177 12.02 12.38 24.49
N TRP A 178 10.81 12.24 25.04
CA TRP A 178 10.61 11.51 26.31
C TRP A 178 11.05 10.04 26.20
N HIS A 179 10.75 9.39 25.07
CA HIS A 179 11.20 8.03 24.81
C HIS A 179 12.71 7.92 24.69
N GLU A 180 13.41 8.80 23.97
CA GLU A 180 14.88 8.78 23.87
C GLU A 180 15.55 8.85 25.26
N VAL A 181 15.00 9.68 26.15
CA VAL A 181 15.45 9.79 27.54
C VAL A 181 15.19 8.49 28.30
N ALA A 182 14.02 7.87 28.17
CA ALA A 182 13.77 6.57 28.80
C ALA A 182 14.68 5.47 28.22
N TYR A 183 14.70 5.35 26.90
CA TYR A 183 15.44 4.37 26.12
C TYR A 183 16.93 4.35 26.52
N SER A 184 17.61 5.49 26.42
CA SER A 184 19.04 5.61 26.78
C SER A 184 19.40 5.13 28.19
N ASN A 185 18.43 5.06 29.11
CA ASN A 185 18.65 4.64 30.49
C ASN A 185 18.21 3.19 30.80
N PHE A 186 17.42 2.51 29.95
CA PHE A 186 16.80 1.20 30.29
C PHE A 186 16.99 0.06 29.26
N ILE A 187 17.59 0.30 28.08
CA ILE A 187 17.82 -0.75 27.05
C ILE A 187 18.72 -1.90 27.47
N PRO A 188 19.86 -1.68 28.16
CA PRO A 188 20.80 -2.77 28.42
C PRO A 188 20.16 -3.93 29.18
N ASP A 189 19.25 -3.62 30.11
CA ASP A 189 18.48 -4.61 30.87
C ASP A 189 17.51 -5.40 29.97
N SER A 190 16.95 -4.74 28.94
CA SER A 190 16.03 -5.36 27.98
C SER A 190 16.71 -6.40 27.07
N TYR A 191 17.96 -6.16 26.64
CA TYR A 191 18.72 -7.14 25.84
C TYR A 191 19.04 -8.41 26.62
N TYR A 192 19.41 -8.26 27.89
CA TYR A 192 19.76 -9.39 28.75
C TYR A 192 18.55 -10.32 28.94
N ASP A 193 17.38 -9.77 29.28
CA ASP A 193 16.17 -10.56 29.49
C ASP A 193 15.66 -11.21 28.20
N PHE A 194 15.75 -10.50 27.07
CA PHE A 194 15.41 -11.06 25.75
C PHE A 194 16.26 -12.28 25.40
N GLN A 195 17.59 -12.17 25.50
CA GLN A 195 18.49 -13.28 25.19
C GLN A 195 18.32 -14.44 26.16
N LYS A 196 18.05 -14.16 27.44
CA LYS A 196 17.80 -15.19 28.45
C LYS A 196 16.60 -16.06 28.08
N ALA A 197 15.49 -15.46 27.67
CA ALA A 197 14.29 -16.18 27.26
C ALA A 197 14.56 -17.05 26.02
N TRP A 198 15.22 -16.49 25.00
CA TRP A 198 15.54 -17.23 23.78
C TRP A 198 16.53 -18.37 23.97
N ASN A 199 17.51 -18.19 24.84
CA ASN A 199 18.45 -19.26 25.17
C ASN A 199 17.72 -20.46 25.79
N LEU A 200 16.76 -20.20 26.70
CA LEU A 200 15.93 -21.24 27.31
C LEU A 200 15.08 -21.97 26.26
N ILE A 201 14.33 -21.23 25.44
CA ILE A 201 13.48 -21.81 24.38
C ILE A 201 14.29 -22.71 23.44
N ARG A 202 15.45 -22.22 22.97
CA ARG A 202 16.27 -22.94 21.99
C ARG A 202 16.90 -24.18 22.59
N THR A 203 17.41 -24.10 23.81
CA THR A 203 17.99 -25.27 24.49
C THR A 203 16.93 -26.35 24.73
N ASP A 204 15.76 -25.98 25.24
CA ASP A 204 14.68 -26.93 25.51
C ASP A 204 14.10 -27.53 24.22
N ALA A 205 14.00 -26.73 23.15
CA ALA A 205 13.57 -27.18 21.83
C ALA A 205 14.53 -28.22 21.24
N ILE A 206 15.85 -28.02 21.37
CA ILE A 206 16.87 -28.98 20.93
C ILE A 206 16.71 -30.31 21.69
N GLU A 207 16.52 -30.26 23.00
CA GLU A 207 16.33 -31.48 23.81
C GLU A 207 15.09 -32.24 23.38
N PHE A 208 13.98 -31.54 23.15
CA PHE A 208 12.74 -32.11 22.63
C PHE A 208 12.92 -32.76 21.26
N VAL A 209 13.54 -32.06 20.30
CA VAL A 209 13.79 -32.59 18.95
C VAL A 209 14.69 -33.83 18.97
N LYS A 210 15.74 -33.83 19.81
CA LYS A 210 16.61 -35.00 20.01
C LYS A 210 15.86 -36.17 20.62
N TYR A 211 14.96 -35.89 21.57
CA TYR A 211 14.11 -36.91 22.17
C TYR A 211 13.17 -37.54 21.14
N LEU A 212 12.46 -36.72 20.34
CA LEU A 212 11.59 -37.22 19.26
C LEU A 212 12.36 -38.00 18.20
N SER A 213 13.56 -37.55 17.84
CA SER A 213 14.40 -38.27 16.87
C SER A 213 14.74 -39.69 17.35
N LYS A 214 15.06 -39.85 18.65
CA LYS A 214 15.29 -41.18 19.25
C LYS A 214 14.03 -42.04 19.21
N PHE A 215 12.87 -41.44 19.49
CA PHE A 215 11.57 -42.11 19.45
C PHE A 215 11.22 -42.62 18.05
N PHE A 216 11.26 -41.75 17.01
CA PHE A 216 10.93 -42.16 15.64
C PHE A 216 11.93 -43.15 15.04
N ARG A 217 13.22 -43.03 15.37
CA ARG A 217 14.21 -44.06 14.99
C ARG A 217 13.83 -45.43 15.56
N SER A 218 13.48 -45.49 16.84
CA SER A 218 13.05 -46.76 17.46
C SER A 218 11.79 -47.33 16.82
N LEU A 219 10.83 -46.48 16.45
CA LEU A 219 9.60 -46.90 15.76
C LEU A 219 9.90 -47.52 14.38
N LEU A 220 10.77 -46.87 13.62
CA LEU A 220 11.13 -47.31 12.27
C LEU A 220 12.00 -48.58 12.27
N THR A 221 12.88 -48.76 13.26
CA THR A 221 13.80 -49.92 13.30
C THR A 221 13.22 -51.17 13.95
N HIS A 222 12.37 -51.03 14.95
CA HIS A 222 11.89 -52.16 15.75
C HIS A 222 10.38 -52.44 15.61
N GLY A 223 9.65 -51.60 14.88
CA GLY A 223 8.19 -51.64 14.87
C GLY A 223 7.61 -51.25 16.23
N SER A 224 6.30 -51.37 16.38
CA SER A 224 5.54 -51.02 17.60
C SER A 224 5.82 -51.98 18.77
N ASP A 225 7.02 -51.91 19.36
CA ASP A 225 7.44 -52.67 20.54
C ASP A 225 6.79 -52.11 21.83
N PRO A 226 6.23 -52.94 22.74
CA PRO A 226 5.73 -52.53 24.05
C PRO A 226 6.73 -51.74 24.92
N LYS A 227 8.03 -51.73 24.60
CA LYS A 227 9.03 -50.84 25.24
C LYS A 227 8.84 -49.34 24.96
N ILE A 228 7.99 -48.97 23.99
CA ILE A 228 7.65 -47.56 23.69
C ILE A 228 6.97 -46.85 24.88
N LYS A 229 6.30 -47.59 25.78
CA LYS A 229 5.73 -47.03 27.02
C LYS A 229 6.76 -46.45 27.99
N ASN A 230 8.04 -46.81 27.87
CA ASN A 230 9.14 -46.23 28.65
C ASN A 230 9.76 -44.98 27.98
N HIS A 231 9.40 -44.62 26.74
CA HIS A 231 9.82 -43.35 26.17
C HIS A 231 8.94 -42.21 26.66
N THR A 232 7.63 -42.43 26.78
CA THR A 232 6.66 -41.47 27.34
C THR A 232 6.88 -41.04 28.80
N SER A 233 7.88 -41.58 29.50
CA SER A 233 8.20 -41.19 30.89
C SER A 233 9.03 -39.92 31.00
N ASN A 234 9.53 -39.34 29.91
CA ASN A 234 10.32 -38.10 29.97
C ASN A 234 9.44 -36.84 29.96
N ILE A 235 8.47 -36.80 30.88
CA ILE A 235 7.50 -35.70 31.06
C ILE A 235 8.22 -34.36 31.28
N GLU A 236 9.41 -34.39 31.86
CA GLU A 236 10.21 -33.21 32.18
C GLU A 236 10.53 -32.35 30.95
N VAL A 237 10.94 -32.97 29.81
CA VAL A 237 11.25 -32.26 28.56
C VAL A 237 10.03 -31.52 28.00
N PHE A 238 8.83 -32.09 28.17
CA PHE A 238 7.60 -31.41 27.76
C PHE A 238 7.27 -30.25 28.70
N ILE A 239 7.44 -30.41 30.02
CA ILE A 239 7.13 -29.36 31.00
C ILE A 239 8.09 -28.16 30.86
N THR A 240 9.39 -28.41 30.67
CA THR A 240 10.37 -27.33 30.53
C THR A 240 10.12 -26.52 29.27
N LEU A 241 9.93 -27.20 28.14
CA LEU A 241 9.64 -26.55 26.86
C LEU A 241 8.30 -25.81 26.86
N ASP A 242 7.24 -26.37 27.45
CA ASP A 242 5.93 -25.69 27.58
C ASP A 242 6.09 -24.35 28.32
N LYS A 243 6.78 -24.36 29.47
CA LYS A 243 7.08 -23.13 30.22
C LYS A 243 7.98 -22.15 29.47
N ALA A 244 8.95 -22.64 28.70
CA ALA A 244 9.82 -21.78 27.92
C ALA A 244 9.04 -21.10 26.78
N LEU A 245 8.16 -21.85 26.11
CA LEU A 245 7.31 -21.34 25.04
C LEU A 245 6.24 -20.36 25.56
N ASP A 246 5.72 -20.54 26.77
CA ASP A 246 4.80 -19.58 27.42
C ASP A 246 5.47 -18.24 27.76
N ASN A 247 6.79 -18.26 28.02
CA ASN A 247 7.59 -17.07 28.29
C ASN A 247 8.26 -16.50 27.02
N PHE A 248 7.64 -16.75 25.86
CA PHE A 248 8.11 -16.20 24.60
C PHE A 248 8.14 -14.66 24.67
N PRO A 249 9.29 -14.02 24.40
CA PRO A 249 9.35 -12.57 24.29
C PRO A 249 8.56 -12.18 23.03
N SER A 250 7.28 -11.87 23.22
CA SER A 250 6.30 -11.66 22.15
C SER A 250 6.69 -10.49 21.25
N SER A 251 6.30 -10.59 19.98
CA SER A 251 6.31 -9.46 19.06
C SER A 251 5.52 -8.28 19.62
N TYR A 252 5.97 -7.06 19.33
CA TYR A 252 5.07 -5.90 19.43
C TYR A 252 4.01 -6.01 18.33
N ASP A 253 2.77 -5.65 18.65
CA ASP A 253 1.70 -5.60 17.66
C ASP A 253 1.97 -4.43 16.69
N ASP A 254 1.64 -4.60 15.40
CA ASP A 254 1.89 -3.59 14.36
C ASP A 254 1.15 -2.26 14.67
N SER A 255 0.16 -2.32 15.55
CA SER A 255 -0.52 -1.15 16.15
C SER A 255 0.40 -0.23 16.97
N SER A 256 1.67 -0.62 17.20
CA SER A 256 2.69 0.15 17.92
C SER A 256 3.88 0.55 17.03
N GLU A 257 3.65 0.92 15.76
CA GLU A 257 4.68 1.44 14.83
C GLU A 257 5.65 2.43 15.49
N ILE A 258 5.14 3.29 16.38
CA ILE A 258 5.92 4.25 17.17
C ILE A 258 6.97 3.53 18.02
N ILE A 259 6.59 2.49 18.79
CA ILE A 259 7.52 1.70 19.62
C ILE A 259 8.52 0.97 18.74
N SER A 260 8.06 0.41 17.61
CA SER A 260 8.92 -0.31 16.67
C SER A 260 10.02 0.60 16.11
N SER A 261 9.69 1.81 15.65
CA SER A 261 10.63 2.75 15.02
C SER A 261 11.76 3.25 15.95
N LEU A 262 11.57 3.09 17.26
CA LEU A 262 12.46 3.60 18.31
C LEU A 262 13.44 2.55 18.86
N LEU A 263 13.24 1.27 18.52
CA LEU A 263 14.20 0.19 18.85
C LEU A 263 15.41 0.23 17.88
N PRO A 264 16.56 -0.38 18.19
CA PRO A 264 17.64 -0.56 17.24
C PRO A 264 17.18 -1.44 16.10
N CYS A 265 17.62 -1.17 14.87
CA CYS A 265 17.21 -1.93 13.68
C CYS A 265 17.34 -3.45 13.86
N SER A 266 18.33 -3.91 14.63
CA SER A 266 18.53 -5.31 14.97
C SER A 266 17.42 -5.90 15.84
N LEU A 267 17.01 -5.23 16.93
CA LEU A 267 15.84 -5.65 17.74
C LEU A 267 14.52 -5.47 17.01
N GLN A 268 14.38 -4.38 16.24
CA GLN A 268 13.20 -4.17 15.40
C GLN A 268 12.97 -5.36 14.49
N THR A 269 14.02 -5.80 13.78
CA THR A 269 13.94 -6.88 12.81
C THR A 269 13.49 -8.18 13.46
N ILE A 270 14.01 -8.50 14.65
CA ILE A 270 13.69 -9.73 15.37
C ILE A 270 12.30 -9.70 16.03
N LEU A 271 11.88 -8.54 16.54
CA LEU A 271 10.61 -8.39 17.28
C LEU A 271 9.42 -8.04 16.39
N LYS A 272 9.65 -7.70 15.11
CA LYS A 272 8.59 -7.54 14.10
C LYS A 272 7.72 -8.79 14.04
N LYS A 273 6.41 -8.63 13.95
CA LYS A 273 5.45 -9.74 13.86
C LYS A 273 5.79 -10.73 12.75
N ASP A 274 6.22 -10.24 11.59
CA ASP A 274 6.62 -11.06 10.44
C ASP A 274 8.08 -11.52 10.45
N SER A 275 8.81 -11.30 11.55
CA SER A 275 10.20 -11.75 11.68
C SER A 275 10.31 -13.26 11.54
N TYR A 276 11.46 -13.74 11.06
CA TYR A 276 11.70 -15.18 10.98
C TYR A 276 11.76 -15.82 12.36
N THR A 277 12.16 -15.04 13.36
CA THR A 277 12.08 -15.39 14.78
C THR A 277 10.65 -15.74 15.21
N ASN A 278 9.66 -14.89 14.88
CA ASN A 278 8.25 -15.16 15.19
C ASN A 278 7.68 -16.31 14.34
N LYS A 279 7.96 -16.34 13.03
CA LYS A 279 7.50 -17.41 12.14
C LYS A 279 8.01 -18.78 12.57
N LEU A 280 9.27 -18.87 13.01
CA LEU A 280 9.85 -20.09 13.57
C LEU A 280 9.16 -20.47 14.88
N TYR A 281 8.98 -19.53 15.81
CA TYR A 281 8.30 -19.80 17.07
C TYR A 281 6.89 -20.33 16.85
N GLN A 282 6.07 -19.66 16.03
CA GLN A 282 4.68 -20.08 15.78
C GLN A 282 4.62 -21.47 15.14
N SER A 283 5.49 -21.74 14.16
CA SER A 283 5.58 -23.04 13.50
C SER A 283 6.02 -24.15 14.48
N PHE A 284 7.05 -23.88 15.28
CA PHE A 284 7.56 -24.83 16.26
C PHE A 284 6.60 -25.06 17.43
N HIS A 285 5.95 -24.01 17.91
CA HIS A 285 4.90 -24.06 18.93
C HIS A 285 3.74 -24.93 18.44
N THR A 286 3.23 -24.67 17.23
CA THR A 286 2.18 -25.50 16.62
C THR A 286 2.61 -26.96 16.50
N PHE A 287 3.83 -27.21 16.04
CA PHE A 287 4.42 -28.55 15.99
C PHE A 287 4.45 -29.22 17.37
N PHE A 288 4.99 -28.54 18.38
CA PHE A 288 5.13 -29.05 19.74
C PHE A 288 3.78 -29.49 20.32
N TYR A 289 2.78 -28.61 20.28
CA TYR A 289 1.46 -28.91 20.84
C TYR A 289 0.74 -30.02 20.08
N LYS A 290 0.76 -30.00 18.74
CA LYS A 290 0.11 -31.05 17.93
C LYS A 290 0.81 -32.40 18.07
N MET A 291 2.14 -32.42 18.21
CA MET A 291 2.89 -33.64 18.48
C MET A 291 2.61 -34.16 19.88
N ARG A 292 2.58 -33.29 20.90
CA ARG A 292 2.21 -33.66 22.28
C ARG A 292 0.83 -34.29 22.33
N ASP A 293 -0.17 -33.66 21.74
CA ASP A 293 -1.55 -34.16 21.70
C ASP A 293 -1.62 -35.53 21.01
N SER A 294 -0.88 -35.69 19.92
CA SER A 294 -0.84 -36.93 19.14
C SER A 294 -0.13 -38.08 19.86
N LEU A 295 0.87 -37.79 20.71
CA LEU A 295 1.50 -38.78 21.58
C LEU A 295 0.59 -39.21 22.73
N LEU A 296 -0.24 -38.30 23.24
CA LEU A 296 -1.20 -38.57 24.31
C LEU A 296 -2.47 -39.27 23.81
N ASN A 297 -2.89 -38.99 22.57
CA ASN A 297 -4.05 -39.58 21.92
C ASN A 297 -3.70 -40.11 20.51
N PRO A 298 -3.24 -41.36 20.39
CA PRO A 298 -2.81 -41.93 19.11
C PRO A 298 -3.89 -41.95 18.02
N GLU A 299 -5.18 -41.91 18.39
CA GLU A 299 -6.29 -41.93 17.44
C GLU A 299 -6.39 -40.62 16.62
N SER A 300 -5.83 -39.51 17.12
CA SER A 300 -5.86 -38.22 16.42
C SER A 300 -4.79 -38.06 15.34
N ILE A 301 -3.76 -38.91 15.33
CA ILE A 301 -2.58 -38.80 14.43
C ILE A 301 -3.00 -38.73 12.95
N ASN A 302 -3.97 -39.53 12.53
CA ASN A 302 -4.38 -39.57 11.12
C ASN A 302 -5.00 -38.26 10.63
N ASN A 303 -5.59 -37.47 11.53
CA ASN A 303 -6.22 -36.20 11.20
C ASN A 303 -5.25 -35.01 11.35
N THR A 304 -4.16 -35.16 12.09
CA THR A 304 -3.20 -34.08 12.41
C THR A 304 -1.83 -34.25 11.78
N LYS A 305 -1.53 -35.40 11.15
CA LYS A 305 -0.22 -35.70 10.55
C LYS A 305 0.31 -34.63 9.61
N ASP A 306 -0.54 -34.12 8.70
CA ASP A 306 -0.12 -33.15 7.68
C ASP A 306 0.17 -31.80 8.32
N ILE A 307 -0.59 -31.45 9.37
CA ILE A 307 -0.36 -30.23 10.17
C ILE A 307 0.96 -30.35 10.94
N ILE A 308 1.22 -31.48 11.60
CA ILE A 308 2.47 -31.72 12.36
C ILE A 308 3.67 -31.65 11.42
N LEU A 309 3.60 -32.34 10.29
CA LEU A 309 4.68 -32.36 9.30
C LEU A 309 4.94 -30.96 8.76
N ASN A 310 3.92 -30.29 8.22
CA ASN A 310 4.06 -28.96 7.65
C ASN A 310 4.57 -27.95 8.69
N SER A 311 4.06 -27.97 9.92
CA SER A 311 4.52 -27.07 10.99
C SER A 311 6.00 -27.27 11.32
N PHE A 312 6.48 -28.52 11.34
CA PHE A 312 7.90 -28.80 11.56
C PHE A 312 8.76 -28.38 10.35
N LEU A 313 8.30 -28.64 9.13
CA LEU A 313 9.01 -28.23 7.90
C LEU A 313 9.14 -26.71 7.82
N PHE A 314 8.09 -25.96 8.15
CA PHE A 314 8.16 -24.50 8.27
C PHE A 314 9.16 -24.07 9.35
N ALA A 315 9.12 -24.68 10.53
CA ALA A 315 10.09 -24.38 11.59
C ALA A 315 11.54 -24.63 11.13
N ASN A 316 11.81 -25.74 10.43
CA ASN A 316 13.15 -26.02 9.91
C ASN A 316 13.55 -25.09 8.75
N TYR A 317 12.62 -24.70 7.89
CA TYR A 317 12.85 -23.72 6.82
C TYR A 317 13.25 -22.34 7.38
N TYR A 318 12.61 -21.90 8.47
CA TYR A 318 12.92 -20.61 9.10
C TYR A 318 14.16 -20.65 10.00
N LEU A 319 14.65 -21.83 10.39
CA LEU A 319 15.78 -21.97 11.33
C LEU A 319 17.08 -21.28 10.86
N PRO A 320 17.54 -21.44 9.61
CA PRO A 320 18.72 -20.69 9.13
C PRO A 320 18.50 -19.17 9.11
N LYS A 321 17.27 -18.73 8.88
CA LYS A 321 16.92 -17.30 8.85
C LYS A 321 16.90 -16.71 10.26
N LEU A 322 16.36 -17.44 11.24
CA LEU A 322 16.50 -17.13 12.68
C LEU A 322 17.98 -16.98 13.05
N HIS A 323 18.85 -17.91 12.66
CA HIS A 323 20.28 -17.82 12.96
C HIS A 323 20.90 -16.53 12.43
N HIS A 324 20.54 -16.14 11.22
CA HIS A 324 21.01 -14.90 10.62
C HIS A 324 20.49 -13.66 11.37
N GLU A 325 19.21 -13.63 11.74
CA GLU A 325 18.65 -12.54 12.53
C GLU A 325 19.38 -12.38 13.88
N PHE A 326 19.64 -13.48 14.60
CA PHE A 326 20.44 -13.45 15.82
C PHE A 326 21.87 -12.99 15.57
N ASP A 327 22.51 -13.41 14.48
CA ASP A 327 23.85 -12.92 14.13
C ASP A 327 23.88 -11.39 13.97
N THR A 328 22.87 -10.81 13.31
CA THR A 328 22.68 -9.35 13.19
C THR A 328 22.40 -8.70 14.55
N LEU A 329 21.64 -9.35 15.44
CA LEU A 329 21.42 -8.86 16.81
C LEU A 329 22.72 -8.69 17.57
N PHE A 330 23.60 -9.68 17.46
CA PHE A 330 24.87 -9.71 18.16
C PHE A 330 25.93 -8.76 17.57
N GLU A 331 25.65 -8.10 16.45
CA GLU A 331 26.45 -6.95 16.00
C GLU A 331 26.16 -5.70 16.85
N SER A 332 24.96 -5.62 17.44
CA SER A 332 24.50 -4.47 18.22
C SER A 332 24.56 -4.68 19.73
N CYS A 333 24.71 -5.92 20.20
CA CYS A 333 24.76 -6.26 21.62
C CYS A 333 25.66 -7.48 21.88
N PRO A 334 26.21 -7.64 23.10
CA PRO A 334 26.95 -8.85 23.47
C PRO A 334 26.06 -10.10 23.43
N ASP A 335 26.61 -11.25 23.05
CA ASP A 335 25.97 -12.56 23.23
C ASP A 335 26.14 -13.02 24.68
N TYR A 336 25.23 -12.60 25.56
CA TYR A 336 25.31 -12.82 27.01
C TYR A 336 25.24 -14.31 27.39
N PHE A 337 24.59 -15.14 26.57
CA PHE A 337 24.33 -16.56 26.88
C PHE A 337 25.00 -17.52 25.90
N ASN A 338 25.85 -17.03 24.98
CA ASN A 338 26.52 -17.83 23.95
C ASN A 338 25.53 -18.58 23.04
N ILE A 339 24.43 -17.93 22.68
CA ILE A 339 23.34 -18.47 21.87
C ILE A 339 23.84 -18.91 20.49
N LYS A 340 24.84 -18.23 19.91
CA LYS A 340 25.42 -18.62 18.61
C LYS A 340 25.93 -20.06 18.60
N SER A 341 26.40 -20.57 19.74
CA SER A 341 26.90 -21.95 19.86
C SER A 341 25.82 -23.01 19.63
N LEU A 342 24.54 -22.65 19.77
CA LEU A 342 23.40 -23.57 19.55
C LEU A 342 23.13 -23.83 18.06
N ASN A 343 23.52 -22.92 17.16
CA ASN A 343 23.16 -22.97 15.73
C ASN A 343 23.54 -24.31 15.06
N SER A 344 24.76 -24.81 15.32
CA SER A 344 25.25 -26.06 14.73
C SER A 344 24.52 -27.29 15.29
N ILE A 345 24.14 -27.24 16.57
CA ILE A 345 23.43 -28.30 17.27
C ILE A 345 21.99 -28.40 16.74
N GLU A 346 21.32 -27.27 16.55
CA GLU A 346 19.96 -27.20 16.00
C GLU A 346 19.91 -27.72 14.57
N LYS A 347 20.79 -27.26 13.68
CA LYS A 347 20.83 -27.73 12.28
C LYS A 347 20.92 -29.26 12.21
N SER A 348 21.81 -29.85 13.00
CA SER A 348 21.98 -31.30 13.05
C SER A 348 20.75 -32.02 13.63
N ALA A 349 20.17 -31.50 14.71
CA ALA A 349 19.03 -32.12 15.37
C ALA A 349 17.74 -32.02 14.53
N TYR A 350 17.46 -30.86 13.93
CA TYR A 350 16.24 -30.62 13.17
C TYR A 350 16.23 -31.37 11.85
N SER A 351 17.35 -31.36 11.10
CA SER A 351 17.48 -32.16 9.88
C SER A 351 17.29 -33.66 10.16
N THR A 352 17.85 -34.15 11.27
CA THR A 352 17.64 -35.54 11.68
C THR A 352 16.15 -35.86 11.91
N LEU A 353 15.40 -34.96 12.55
CA LEU A 353 13.98 -35.19 12.81
C LEU A 353 13.12 -35.04 11.57
N GLU A 354 13.47 -34.13 10.65
CA GLU A 354 12.77 -33.95 9.37
C GLU A 354 12.73 -35.25 8.58
N ASP A 355 13.91 -35.86 8.37
CA ASP A 355 14.06 -37.12 7.64
C ASP A 355 13.18 -38.22 8.25
N LEU A 356 13.13 -38.27 9.59
CA LEU A 356 12.36 -39.27 10.33
C LEU A 356 10.85 -39.01 10.23
N LEU A 357 10.39 -37.76 10.31
CA LEU A 357 8.98 -37.40 10.22
C LEU A 357 8.42 -37.63 8.81
N GLN A 358 9.15 -37.23 7.77
CA GLN A 358 8.76 -37.49 6.39
C GLN A 358 8.66 -39.00 6.12
N ALA A 359 9.62 -39.79 6.63
CA ALA A 359 9.57 -41.25 6.55
C ALA A 359 8.41 -41.88 7.35
N CYS A 360 7.98 -41.27 8.45
CA CYS A 360 6.90 -41.81 9.28
C CYS A 360 5.49 -41.44 8.78
N PHE A 361 5.29 -40.24 8.22
CA PHE A 361 3.95 -39.74 7.86
C PHE A 361 3.55 -39.88 6.39
N SER A 362 4.53 -39.92 5.48
CA SER A 362 4.25 -40.04 4.04
C SER A 362 4.02 -41.49 3.58
N PHE A 363 4.34 -42.47 4.42
CA PHE A 363 4.25 -43.89 4.08
C PHE A 363 3.25 -44.59 5.00
N LYS A 364 2.26 -45.31 4.43
CA LYS A 364 1.70 -46.48 5.13
C LYS A 364 2.88 -47.41 5.29
N ILE A 365 3.36 -47.61 6.52
CA ILE A 365 4.57 -48.38 6.83
C ILE A 365 4.54 -49.69 6.03
N PHE A 366 5.31 -49.71 4.95
CA PHE A 366 5.87 -50.92 4.38
C PHE A 366 7.32 -50.90 4.84
N LEU A 367 7.72 -51.88 5.63
CA LEU A 367 9.12 -52.26 5.78
C LEU A 367 9.68 -52.48 4.36
N ILE A 368 10.36 -51.53 3.72
CA ILE A 368 11.12 -51.71 2.45
C ILE A 368 11.99 -50.46 2.15
N ASN A 369 13.09 -50.70 1.44
CA ASN A 369 14.31 -49.88 1.33
C ASN A 369 14.40 -48.78 0.22
N GLU A 370 13.34 -48.37 -0.51
CA GLU A 370 13.49 -47.40 -1.64
C GLU A 370 12.32 -46.40 -1.85
N ILE A 371 12.44 -45.17 -1.36
CA ILE A 371 11.39 -44.12 -1.34
C ILE A 371 11.36 -43.22 -2.60
N GLU A 372 12.51 -43.00 -3.25
CA GLU A 372 12.68 -41.92 -4.25
C GLU A 372 11.97 -42.16 -5.59
N LYS A 373 11.75 -43.41 -6.00
CA LYS A 373 11.21 -43.76 -7.33
C LYS A 373 9.73 -43.46 -7.54
N GLU A 374 8.92 -43.46 -6.47
CA GLU A 374 7.48 -43.24 -6.59
C GLU A 374 7.10 -41.75 -6.68
N LEU A 375 7.96 -40.86 -6.16
CA LEU A 375 7.76 -39.41 -6.29
C LEU A 375 7.86 -38.94 -7.74
N GLN A 376 8.69 -39.60 -8.57
CA GLN A 376 8.89 -39.22 -9.97
C GLN A 376 7.65 -39.49 -10.85
N LYS A 377 6.99 -40.65 -10.68
CA LYS A 377 5.81 -41.03 -11.50
C LYS A 377 4.60 -40.12 -11.32
N SER A 378 4.44 -39.57 -10.11
CA SER A 378 3.31 -38.67 -9.82
C SER A 378 3.40 -37.34 -10.57
N ARG A 379 4.62 -36.87 -10.87
CA ARG A 379 4.85 -35.58 -11.56
C ARG A 379 4.45 -35.67 -13.04
N GLU A 380 4.79 -36.79 -13.69
CA GLU A 380 4.52 -37.01 -15.11
C GLU A 380 3.02 -37.08 -15.42
N TYR A 381 2.22 -37.64 -14.51
CA TYR A 381 0.76 -37.72 -14.67
C TYR A 381 0.06 -36.35 -14.65
N GLN A 382 0.55 -35.39 -13.86
CA GLN A 382 -0.06 -34.06 -13.74
C GLN A 382 0.13 -33.20 -14.99
N VAL A 383 1.32 -33.24 -15.59
CA VAL A 383 1.63 -32.52 -16.84
C VAL A 383 0.68 -32.94 -17.96
N GLN A 384 0.37 -34.23 -18.06
CA GLN A 384 -0.46 -34.76 -19.14
C GLN A 384 -1.94 -34.33 -19.04
N ILE A 385 -2.47 -34.16 -17.83
CA ILE A 385 -3.83 -33.65 -17.62
C ILE A 385 -3.92 -32.17 -18.04
N LEU A 386 -2.89 -31.38 -17.71
CA LEU A 386 -2.83 -29.96 -18.04
C LEU A 386 -2.83 -29.75 -19.55
N THR A 387 -1.97 -30.46 -20.29
CA THR A 387 -1.86 -30.37 -21.75
C THR A 387 -3.17 -30.68 -22.48
N ASN A 388 -3.92 -31.67 -22.01
CA ASN A 388 -5.19 -32.05 -22.64
C ASN A 388 -6.25 -30.95 -22.51
N LYS A 389 -6.38 -30.37 -21.30
CA LYS A 389 -7.37 -29.31 -21.03
C LYS A 389 -7.07 -28.01 -21.77
N THR A 390 -5.79 -27.62 -21.85
CA THR A 390 -5.39 -26.40 -22.55
C THR A 390 -5.58 -26.53 -24.07
N THR A 391 -5.34 -27.72 -24.62
CA THR A 391 -5.61 -28.03 -26.04
C THR A 391 -7.09 -27.92 -26.38
N GLU A 392 -7.99 -28.37 -25.51
CA GLU A 392 -9.45 -28.27 -25.72
C GLU A 392 -9.92 -26.81 -25.80
N VAL A 393 -9.40 -25.95 -24.92
CA VAL A 393 -9.70 -24.50 -24.95
C VAL A 393 -9.16 -23.84 -26.21
N SER A 394 -7.92 -24.18 -26.62
CA SER A 394 -7.34 -23.65 -27.86
C SER A 394 -8.18 -24.02 -29.08
N ASN A 395 -8.63 -25.28 -29.17
CA ASN A 395 -9.46 -25.76 -30.27
C ASN A 395 -10.82 -25.05 -30.30
N PHE A 396 -11.47 -24.89 -29.14
CA PHE A 396 -12.75 -24.16 -29.04
C PHE A 396 -12.63 -22.71 -29.51
N LEU A 397 -11.57 -22.00 -29.09
CA LEU A 397 -11.33 -20.62 -29.51
C LEU A 397 -11.00 -20.53 -31.00
N LYS A 398 -10.26 -21.50 -31.53
CA LYS A 398 -9.96 -21.59 -32.96
C LYS A 398 -11.21 -21.82 -33.80
N ASP A 399 -12.16 -22.62 -33.31
CA ASP A 399 -13.43 -22.88 -34.01
C ASP A 399 -14.29 -21.61 -34.18
N ILE A 400 -14.13 -20.63 -33.30
CA ILE A 400 -14.79 -19.31 -33.39
C ILE A 400 -13.91 -18.22 -34.02
N GLY A 401 -12.77 -18.61 -34.63
CA GLY A 401 -11.88 -17.72 -35.37
C GLY A 401 -10.83 -16.98 -34.53
N ILE A 402 -10.65 -17.36 -33.25
CA ILE A 402 -9.67 -16.76 -32.34
C ILE A 402 -8.44 -17.67 -32.27
N ASP A 403 -7.34 -17.22 -32.87
CA ASP A 403 -6.05 -17.89 -32.74
C ASP A 403 -5.49 -17.63 -31.34
N THR A 404 -4.92 -18.66 -30.72
CA THR A 404 -4.37 -18.57 -29.37
C THR A 404 -2.93 -19.06 -29.32
N VAL A 405 -2.16 -18.42 -28.45
CA VAL A 405 -0.84 -18.89 -28.04
C VAL A 405 -0.87 -19.11 -26.54
N LEU A 406 -0.64 -20.36 -26.14
CA LEU A 406 -0.74 -20.81 -24.76
C LEU A 406 0.65 -21.04 -24.17
N SER A 407 0.80 -20.76 -22.88
CA SER A 407 1.95 -21.23 -22.11
C SER A 407 2.03 -22.76 -22.16
N SER A 408 3.26 -23.29 -22.25
CA SER A 408 3.53 -24.72 -22.16
C SER A 408 3.38 -25.29 -20.74
N ASP A 409 3.33 -24.43 -19.72
CA ASP A 409 3.23 -24.84 -18.31
C ASP A 409 2.47 -23.82 -17.45
N VAL A 410 2.06 -24.26 -16.26
CA VAL A 410 1.59 -23.40 -15.16
C VAL A 410 2.78 -23.09 -14.26
N TYR A 411 3.12 -21.81 -14.10
CA TYR A 411 4.25 -21.42 -13.27
C TYR A 411 3.79 -20.99 -11.87
N ASN A 412 4.63 -21.30 -10.88
CA ASN A 412 4.40 -20.98 -9.48
C ASN A 412 5.12 -19.68 -9.12
N LEU A 413 4.39 -18.73 -8.52
CA LEU A 413 4.95 -17.52 -7.94
C LEU A 413 4.70 -17.53 -6.43
N TYR A 414 5.73 -17.23 -5.65
CA TYR A 414 5.56 -17.03 -4.21
C TYR A 414 4.87 -15.70 -3.95
N ASP A 415 3.80 -15.75 -3.17
CA ASP A 415 3.10 -14.57 -2.68
C ASP A 415 3.52 -14.32 -1.23
N GLU A 416 4.47 -13.40 -1.07
CA GLU A 416 4.96 -12.95 0.23
C GLU A 416 3.84 -12.42 1.14
N LYS A 417 2.75 -11.87 0.56
CA LYS A 417 1.67 -11.25 1.35
C LYS A 417 0.74 -12.26 2.00
N HIS A 418 0.61 -13.44 1.39
CA HIS A 418 -0.34 -14.47 1.85
C HIS A 418 0.35 -15.75 2.33
N ASP A 419 1.70 -15.76 2.38
CA ASP A 419 2.53 -16.93 2.71
C ASP A 419 2.11 -18.19 1.92
N TYR A 420 1.80 -18.00 0.63
CA TYR A 420 1.26 -19.03 -0.26
C TYR A 420 1.98 -19.05 -1.61
N ILE A 421 1.86 -20.14 -2.34
CA ILE A 421 2.40 -20.28 -3.70
C ILE A 421 1.22 -20.29 -4.67
N ASN A 422 1.13 -19.26 -5.52
CA ASN A 422 0.06 -19.08 -6.50
C ASN A 422 0.47 -19.63 -7.87
N ARG A 423 -0.48 -20.27 -8.56
CA ARG A 423 -0.32 -20.83 -9.91
C ARG A 423 -0.83 -19.86 -10.97
N TYR A 424 -0.02 -19.60 -11.99
CA TYR A 424 -0.34 -18.67 -13.08
C TYR A 424 -0.39 -19.36 -14.45
N PHE A 425 -1.30 -18.90 -15.29
CA PHE A 425 -1.44 -19.36 -16.68
C PHE A 425 -1.52 -18.18 -17.66
N SER A 426 -0.64 -18.18 -18.67
CA SER A 426 -0.57 -17.13 -19.71
C SER A 426 -1.25 -17.56 -21.01
N LEU A 427 -2.03 -16.64 -21.60
CA LEU A 427 -2.71 -16.83 -22.89
C LEU A 427 -2.68 -15.55 -23.71
N ALA A 428 -2.15 -15.63 -24.94
CA ALA A 428 -2.32 -14.59 -25.95
C ALA A 428 -3.42 -15.00 -26.95
N PHE A 429 -4.24 -14.04 -27.38
CA PHE A 429 -5.39 -14.31 -28.27
C PHE A 429 -5.54 -13.28 -29.38
N SER A 430 -5.88 -13.75 -30.59
CA SER A 430 -6.03 -12.88 -31.75
C SER A 430 -7.34 -12.10 -31.75
N VAL A 431 -7.25 -10.85 -32.16
CA VAL A 431 -8.36 -9.92 -32.29
C VAL A 431 -8.47 -9.51 -33.77
N HIS A 432 -9.68 -9.51 -34.34
CA HIS A 432 -9.88 -9.08 -35.73
C HIS A 432 -9.96 -7.57 -35.90
N ASN A 433 -10.51 -6.86 -34.91
CA ASN A 433 -10.59 -5.41 -34.87
C ASN A 433 -10.14 -4.89 -33.49
N PRO A 434 -8.97 -4.23 -33.38
CA PRO A 434 -8.48 -3.68 -32.12
C PRO A 434 -9.43 -2.70 -31.43
N LEU A 435 -10.39 -2.08 -32.15
CA LEU A 435 -11.40 -1.20 -31.54
C LEU A 435 -12.49 -1.96 -30.78
N ASN A 436 -12.73 -3.23 -31.12
CA ASN A 436 -13.80 -4.08 -30.56
C ASN A 436 -13.24 -5.30 -29.81
N TYR A 437 -12.01 -5.23 -29.33
CA TYR A 437 -11.30 -6.35 -28.69
C TYR A 437 -11.99 -6.88 -27.41
N LEU A 438 -12.87 -6.09 -26.79
CA LEU A 438 -13.65 -6.51 -25.61
C LEU A 438 -14.66 -7.63 -25.92
N GLU A 439 -15.24 -7.66 -27.13
CA GLU A 439 -16.12 -8.74 -27.56
C GLU A 439 -15.36 -10.07 -27.67
N VAL A 440 -14.12 -9.99 -28.16
CA VAL A 440 -13.21 -11.15 -28.25
C VAL A 440 -12.79 -11.61 -26.85
N LEU A 441 -12.46 -10.67 -25.95
CA LEU A 441 -12.11 -10.97 -24.57
C LEU A 441 -13.20 -11.76 -23.84
N ARG A 442 -14.48 -11.42 -24.05
CA ARG A 442 -15.60 -12.17 -23.47
C ARG A 442 -15.57 -13.64 -23.87
N SER A 443 -15.45 -13.92 -25.18
CA SER A 443 -15.36 -15.28 -25.70
C SER A 443 -14.17 -16.06 -25.11
N VAL A 444 -13.05 -15.38 -24.88
CA VAL A 444 -11.86 -15.95 -24.22
C VAL A 444 -12.15 -16.29 -22.76
N LEU A 445 -12.82 -15.41 -22.01
CA LEU A 445 -13.19 -15.66 -20.61
C LEU A 445 -14.14 -16.85 -20.47
N GLU A 446 -15.14 -16.96 -21.36
CA GLU A 446 -16.08 -18.09 -21.39
C GLU A 446 -15.36 -19.42 -21.67
N ALA A 447 -14.34 -19.42 -22.53
CA ALA A 447 -13.52 -20.60 -22.80
C ALA A 447 -12.63 -20.97 -21.61
N ILE A 448 -12.00 -19.99 -20.96
CA ILE A 448 -11.13 -20.19 -19.80
C ILE A 448 -11.90 -20.67 -18.57
N LEU A 449 -13.16 -20.28 -18.41
CA LEU A 449 -14.00 -20.75 -17.31
C LEU A 449 -14.04 -22.28 -17.21
N LYS A 450 -14.01 -22.98 -18.37
CA LYS A 450 -13.99 -24.45 -18.47
C LYS A 450 -12.73 -25.09 -17.88
N ILE A 451 -11.64 -24.32 -17.75
CA ILE A 451 -10.35 -24.75 -17.20
C ILE A 451 -9.95 -23.97 -15.95
N SER A 452 -10.88 -23.30 -15.28
CA SER A 452 -10.63 -22.44 -14.11
C SER A 452 -9.86 -23.11 -12.95
N ASN A 453 -9.81 -24.45 -12.89
CA ASN A 453 -9.11 -25.19 -11.83
C ASN A 453 -7.60 -25.42 -12.07
N ILE A 454 -7.06 -25.06 -13.25
CA ILE A 454 -5.66 -25.32 -13.58
C ILE A 454 -4.69 -24.29 -12.97
N ALA A 455 -5.17 -23.07 -12.74
CA ALA A 455 -4.37 -21.96 -12.23
C ALA A 455 -5.21 -21.12 -11.26
N ASP A 456 -4.53 -20.43 -10.35
CA ASP A 456 -5.16 -19.51 -9.41
C ASP A 456 -5.41 -18.15 -10.11
N PHE A 457 -4.55 -17.79 -11.08
CA PHE A 457 -4.65 -16.57 -11.90
C PHE A 457 -4.41 -16.83 -13.40
N PHE A 458 -5.09 -16.04 -14.23
CA PHE A 458 -4.99 -16.03 -15.70
C PHE A 458 -4.47 -14.68 -16.20
N CYS A 459 -3.44 -14.72 -17.04
CA CYS A 459 -2.84 -13.55 -17.70
C CYS A 459 -3.22 -13.55 -19.18
N LEU A 460 -4.08 -12.62 -19.60
CA LEU A 460 -4.65 -12.57 -20.96
C LEU A 460 -4.09 -11.40 -21.77
N ILE A 461 -3.64 -11.69 -22.99
CA ILE A 461 -2.90 -10.74 -23.82
C ILE A 461 -3.54 -10.67 -25.22
N PRO A 462 -4.24 -9.58 -25.57
CA PRO A 462 -4.81 -9.43 -26.90
C PRO A 462 -3.70 -9.12 -27.93
N VAL A 463 -3.75 -9.77 -29.09
CA VAL A 463 -2.84 -9.55 -30.22
C VAL A 463 -3.61 -9.26 -31.51
N TYR A 464 -3.06 -8.42 -32.38
CA TYR A 464 -3.60 -8.11 -33.71
C TYR A 464 -2.53 -8.42 -34.74
N LYS A 465 -2.85 -9.32 -35.70
CA LYS A 465 -1.88 -9.81 -36.71
C LYS A 465 -0.56 -10.28 -36.07
N GLU A 466 -0.67 -11.10 -35.02
CA GLU A 466 0.46 -11.65 -34.27
C GLU A 466 1.32 -10.62 -33.50
N LYS A 467 0.86 -9.37 -33.40
CA LYS A 467 1.57 -8.28 -32.70
C LYS A 467 0.78 -7.72 -31.53
N LEU A 468 1.50 -7.22 -30.54
CA LEU A 468 0.92 -6.47 -29.43
C LEU A 468 0.50 -5.09 -29.93
N PHE A 469 -0.75 -4.70 -29.65
CA PHE A 469 -1.26 -3.36 -29.97
C PHE A 469 -1.63 -2.54 -28.74
N LEU A 470 -1.68 -3.18 -27.56
CA LEU A 470 -1.69 -2.49 -26.26
C LEU A 470 -0.25 -2.15 -25.86
N PRO A 471 -0.01 -1.10 -25.05
CA PRO A 471 1.32 -0.76 -24.57
C PRO A 471 2.07 -2.00 -24.05
N PRO A 472 3.38 -2.11 -24.31
CA PRO A 472 4.14 -3.33 -23.99
C PRO A 472 4.05 -3.66 -22.50
N ARG A 473 3.95 -4.97 -22.19
CA ARG A 473 3.77 -5.54 -20.85
C ARG A 473 2.37 -5.43 -20.25
N ASN A 474 1.40 -4.86 -20.96
CA ASN A 474 0.03 -4.75 -20.46
C ASN A 474 -0.89 -5.88 -20.93
N GLY A 475 -1.85 -6.24 -20.07
CA GLY A 475 -2.93 -7.16 -20.39
C GLY A 475 -3.93 -7.28 -19.23
N TYR A 476 -4.64 -8.39 -19.18
CA TYR A 476 -5.62 -8.66 -18.12
C TYR A 476 -5.10 -9.71 -17.15
N HIS A 477 -5.12 -9.41 -15.85
CA HIS A 477 -4.79 -10.35 -14.79
C HIS A 477 -6.05 -10.65 -13.97
N ILE A 478 -6.49 -11.90 -14.02
CA ILE A 478 -7.81 -12.32 -13.56
C ILE A 478 -7.70 -13.53 -12.64
N SER A 479 -8.26 -13.45 -11.43
CA SER A 479 -8.35 -14.61 -10.53
C SER A 479 -9.38 -15.62 -11.02
N SER A 480 -9.06 -16.91 -10.88
CA SER A 480 -9.99 -18.02 -11.13
C SER A 480 -11.30 -17.89 -10.34
N LEU A 481 -11.24 -17.35 -9.12
CA LEU A 481 -12.41 -17.10 -8.26
C LEU A 481 -13.30 -15.98 -8.79
N SER A 482 -12.71 -14.99 -9.47
CA SER A 482 -13.43 -13.83 -10.00
C SER A 482 -14.10 -14.11 -11.35
N LEU A 483 -13.69 -15.15 -12.09
CA LEU A 483 -14.20 -15.46 -13.44
C LEU A 483 -15.72 -15.63 -13.49
N LEU A 484 -16.31 -16.32 -12.51
CA LEU A 484 -17.76 -16.52 -12.43
C LEU A 484 -18.52 -15.21 -12.17
N ASN A 485 -17.94 -14.31 -11.37
CA ASN A 485 -18.54 -13.02 -11.06
C ASN A 485 -18.44 -12.06 -12.25
N ILE A 486 -17.32 -12.10 -12.99
CA ILE A 486 -17.09 -11.27 -14.18
C ILE A 486 -18.06 -11.64 -15.31
N LEU A 487 -18.37 -12.93 -15.49
CA LEU A 487 -19.23 -13.40 -16.57
C LEU A 487 -20.73 -13.31 -16.25
N GLY A 488 -21.11 -13.10 -14.99
CA GLY A 488 -22.51 -13.00 -14.56
C GLY A 488 -23.29 -14.32 -14.69
N SER A 489 -24.18 -14.61 -13.75
CA SER A 489 -25.09 -15.76 -13.85
C SER A 489 -26.32 -15.40 -14.70
N GLY A 490 -26.29 -15.59 -16.03
CA GLY A 490 -27.50 -15.51 -16.85
C GLY A 490 -27.27 -15.26 -18.35
N GLU A 491 -28.01 -15.97 -19.19
CA GLU A 491 -27.83 -16.12 -20.65
C GLU A 491 -28.15 -14.88 -21.52
N ASP A 492 -28.48 -13.71 -20.98
CA ASP A 492 -28.78 -12.52 -21.80
C ASP A 492 -28.26 -11.24 -21.11
N LEU A 493 -26.97 -10.94 -21.30
CA LEU A 493 -26.36 -9.65 -20.89
C LEU A 493 -26.32 -8.68 -22.08
N ASN A 494 -27.03 -7.56 -21.94
CA ASN A 494 -27.07 -6.48 -22.94
C ASN A 494 -25.76 -5.66 -22.94
N LEU A 495 -25.48 -4.95 -24.04
CA LEU A 495 -24.32 -4.05 -24.22
C LEU A 495 -24.09 -3.03 -23.08
N LEU A 496 -25.14 -2.69 -22.30
CA LEU A 496 -25.05 -1.82 -21.12
C LEU A 496 -24.40 -2.49 -19.90
N GLU A 497 -24.43 -3.83 -19.79
CA GLU A 497 -23.76 -4.57 -18.71
C GLU A 497 -22.28 -4.87 -19.03
N LEU A 498 -21.88 -4.82 -20.30
CA LEU A 498 -20.46 -4.79 -20.70
C LEU A 498 -19.72 -3.59 -20.09
N VAL A 499 -20.41 -2.46 -19.87
CA VAL A 499 -19.87 -1.29 -19.17
C VAL A 499 -19.61 -1.59 -17.68
N SER A 500 -20.38 -2.49 -17.06
CA SER A 500 -20.13 -2.93 -15.67
C SER A 500 -18.94 -3.91 -15.58
N ILE A 501 -18.77 -4.76 -16.60
CA ILE A 501 -17.62 -5.66 -16.74
C ILE A 501 -16.32 -4.87 -16.95
N THR A 502 -16.35 -3.79 -17.73
CA THR A 502 -15.16 -2.92 -17.95
C THR A 502 -14.72 -2.15 -16.72
N HIS A 503 -15.58 -1.94 -15.72
CA HIS A 503 -15.16 -1.37 -14.43
C HIS A 503 -14.35 -2.37 -13.59
N SER A 504 -14.49 -3.68 -13.84
CA SER A 504 -13.74 -4.76 -13.16
C SER A 504 -12.51 -5.25 -13.93
N LEU A 505 -12.50 -5.07 -15.26
CA LEU A 505 -11.41 -5.48 -16.16
C LEU A 505 -10.56 -4.27 -16.55
N THR A 506 -9.60 -3.94 -15.69
CA THR A 506 -8.58 -2.93 -16.01
C THR A 506 -7.38 -3.59 -16.69
N ILE A 507 -6.92 -2.96 -17.77
CA ILE A 507 -5.62 -3.27 -18.36
C ILE A 507 -4.55 -2.89 -17.33
N GLN A 508 -3.66 -3.81 -17.00
CA GLN A 508 -2.60 -3.64 -16.02
C GLN A 508 -1.29 -4.23 -16.52
N GLU A 509 -0.18 -3.79 -15.92
CA GLU A 509 1.14 -4.38 -16.18
C GLU A 509 1.18 -5.80 -15.61
N LEU A 510 1.59 -6.78 -16.43
CA LEU A 510 1.66 -8.19 -16.07
C LEU A 510 3.06 -8.56 -15.55
N PRO A 511 3.18 -9.58 -14.67
CA PRO A 511 4.49 -10.04 -14.18
C PRO A 511 5.44 -10.38 -15.32
N GLU A 512 6.73 -10.04 -15.20
CA GLU A 512 7.73 -10.26 -16.26
C GLU A 512 7.86 -11.74 -16.67
N SER A 513 7.69 -12.65 -15.70
CA SER A 513 7.65 -14.09 -15.95
C SER A 513 6.56 -14.48 -16.95
N THR A 514 5.41 -13.79 -16.99
CA THR A 514 4.30 -14.05 -17.91
C THR A 514 4.76 -14.10 -19.37
N PHE A 515 5.62 -13.16 -19.77
CA PHE A 515 6.10 -13.02 -21.15
C PHE A 515 7.22 -14.00 -21.50
N SER A 516 7.96 -14.51 -20.51
CA SER A 516 8.99 -15.53 -20.73
C SER A 516 8.43 -16.90 -21.17
N TYR A 517 7.13 -17.12 -20.92
CA TYR A 517 6.41 -18.35 -21.30
C TYR A 517 5.61 -18.20 -22.61
N LEU A 518 5.69 -17.05 -23.28
CA LEU A 518 5.08 -16.79 -24.58
C LEU A 518 6.18 -16.59 -25.63
N PRO A 519 5.90 -16.83 -26.93
CA PRO A 519 6.83 -16.46 -27.99
C PRO A 519 7.06 -14.94 -27.96
N GLU A 520 8.19 -14.51 -28.52
CA GLU A 520 8.52 -13.10 -28.64
C GLU A 520 7.47 -12.41 -29.53
N LEU A 521 6.66 -11.53 -28.92
CA LEU A 521 5.62 -10.76 -29.60
C LEU A 521 6.13 -9.33 -29.82
N GLU A 522 6.20 -8.91 -31.09
CA GLU A 522 6.54 -7.53 -31.44
C GLU A 522 5.38 -6.58 -31.11
N TYR A 523 5.72 -5.37 -30.66
CA TYR A 523 4.75 -4.29 -30.47
C TYR A 523 4.60 -3.45 -31.74
N GLU A 524 3.36 -3.28 -32.20
CA GLU A 524 2.99 -2.35 -33.27
C GLU A 524 1.79 -1.51 -32.83
N GLU A 525 2.00 -0.19 -32.82
CA GLU A 525 0.98 0.76 -32.40
C GLU A 525 -0.21 0.78 -33.38
N TYR A 526 -1.43 0.61 -32.84
CA TYR A 526 -2.65 0.74 -33.63
C TYR A 526 -3.23 2.16 -33.51
N LEU A 527 -2.90 3.00 -34.49
CA LEU A 527 -3.17 4.45 -34.50
C LEU A 527 -4.63 4.85 -34.15
N PRO A 528 -5.70 4.19 -34.64
CA PRO A 528 -7.08 4.57 -34.27
C PRO A 528 -7.37 4.42 -32.76
N LEU A 529 -6.82 3.39 -32.13
CA LEU A 529 -6.99 3.15 -30.69
C LEU A 529 -6.18 4.19 -29.89
N THR A 530 -4.95 4.51 -30.33
CA THR A 530 -4.17 5.62 -29.76
C THR A 530 -4.93 6.94 -29.87
N LEU A 531 -5.45 7.27 -31.06
CA LEU A 531 -6.20 8.51 -31.30
C LEU A 531 -7.46 8.61 -30.44
N LYS A 532 -8.23 7.51 -30.28
CA LYS A 532 -9.38 7.47 -29.37
C LYS A 532 -8.94 7.76 -27.94
N GLY A 533 -7.88 7.10 -27.46
CA GLY A 533 -7.33 7.30 -26.12
C GLY A 533 -6.83 8.74 -25.87
N GLU A 534 -6.06 9.30 -26.81
CA GLU A 534 -5.52 10.65 -26.72
C GLU A 534 -6.62 11.72 -26.82
N ALA A 535 -7.64 11.52 -27.67
CA ALA A 535 -8.77 12.43 -27.79
C ALA A 535 -9.61 12.47 -26.51
N VAL A 536 -9.88 11.32 -25.90
CA VAL A 536 -10.56 11.23 -24.60
C VAL A 536 -9.74 11.88 -23.49
N ALA A 537 -8.43 11.65 -23.48
CA ALA A 537 -7.53 12.30 -22.52
C ALA A 537 -7.54 13.83 -22.70
N LEU A 538 -7.52 14.33 -23.94
CA LEU A 538 -7.56 15.76 -24.24
C LEU A 538 -8.89 16.40 -23.86
N TYR A 539 -10.01 15.76 -24.19
CA TYR A 539 -11.34 16.17 -23.75
C TYR A 539 -11.39 16.30 -22.22
N THR A 540 -10.78 15.34 -21.52
CA THR A 540 -10.64 15.36 -20.07
C THR A 540 -9.88 16.58 -19.57
N LEU A 541 -8.74 16.91 -20.18
CA LEU A 541 -7.95 18.07 -19.81
C LEU A 541 -8.68 19.40 -20.06
N VAL A 542 -9.43 19.51 -21.16
CA VAL A 542 -10.23 20.72 -21.46
C VAL A 542 -11.32 20.91 -20.41
N ILE A 543 -12.03 19.85 -20.03
CA ILE A 543 -13.04 19.95 -18.95
C ILE A 543 -12.38 20.37 -17.64
N SER A 544 -11.22 19.82 -17.30
CA SER A 544 -10.45 20.22 -16.12
C SER A 544 -10.10 21.70 -16.14
N LEU A 545 -9.67 22.23 -17.29
CA LEU A 545 -9.34 23.64 -17.47
C LEU A 545 -10.56 24.54 -17.23
N VAL A 546 -11.74 24.17 -17.76
CA VAL A 546 -12.97 24.94 -17.56
C VAL A 546 -13.41 24.91 -16.10
N LYS A 547 -13.35 23.75 -15.43
CA LYS A 547 -13.62 23.64 -13.98
C LYS A 547 -12.68 24.53 -13.18
N TYR A 548 -11.38 24.53 -13.52
CA TYR A 548 -10.37 25.35 -12.86
C TYR A 548 -10.68 26.86 -13.02
N ALA A 549 -10.98 27.30 -14.24
CA ALA A 549 -11.37 28.68 -14.52
C ALA A 549 -12.62 29.12 -13.75
N ARG A 550 -13.65 28.27 -13.66
CA ARG A 550 -14.86 28.56 -12.88
C ARG A 550 -14.59 28.72 -11.39
N ALA A 551 -13.71 27.88 -10.83
CA ALA A 551 -13.38 27.91 -9.41
C ALA A 551 -12.66 29.21 -9.01
N ILE A 552 -11.65 29.62 -9.80
CA ILE A 552 -10.87 30.84 -9.52
C ILE A 552 -11.66 32.11 -9.82
N HIS A 553 -12.56 32.12 -10.80
CA HIS A 553 -13.34 33.33 -11.14
C HIS A 553 -14.12 33.88 -9.91
N ARG A 554 -14.45 33.03 -8.93
CA ARG A 554 -15.07 33.47 -7.65
C ARG A 554 -14.18 34.42 -6.84
N LEU A 555 -12.86 34.29 -6.92
CA LEU A 555 -11.90 35.13 -6.20
C LEU A 555 -11.85 36.58 -6.74
N MET A 556 -12.27 36.80 -7.99
CA MET A 556 -12.24 38.12 -8.65
C MET A 556 -13.10 39.18 -7.97
N ALA A 557 -14.10 38.77 -7.17
CA ALA A 557 -15.01 39.68 -6.48
C ALA A 557 -14.42 40.33 -5.22
N THR A 558 -13.22 39.92 -4.80
CA THR A 558 -12.64 40.29 -3.50
C THR A 558 -11.74 41.52 -3.57
N ARG A 559 -11.52 42.19 -2.43
CA ARG A 559 -10.67 43.39 -2.31
C ARG A 559 -9.46 43.23 -1.38
N ASN A 560 -9.20 42.02 -0.88
CA ASN A 560 -8.09 41.75 0.02
C ASN A 560 -6.80 41.50 -0.78
N ASP A 561 -5.68 42.15 -0.41
CA ASP A 561 -4.38 42.01 -1.07
C ASP A 561 -3.90 40.54 -1.14
N TYR A 562 -4.21 39.72 -0.13
CA TYR A 562 -3.86 38.29 -0.14
C TYR A 562 -4.65 37.51 -1.19
N GLU A 563 -5.95 37.79 -1.34
CA GLU A 563 -6.83 37.11 -2.29
C GLU A 563 -6.53 37.55 -3.73
N VAL A 564 -6.14 38.82 -3.94
CA VAL A 564 -5.64 39.31 -5.22
C VAL A 564 -4.36 38.57 -5.62
N LYS A 565 -3.39 38.43 -4.71
CA LYS A 565 -2.16 37.66 -4.97
C LYS A 565 -2.45 36.18 -5.27
N LEU A 566 -3.38 35.57 -4.53
CA LEU A 566 -3.80 34.19 -4.76
C LEU A 566 -4.44 34.03 -6.15
N TYR A 567 -5.32 34.96 -6.53
CA TYR A 567 -5.91 35.00 -7.86
C TYR A 567 -4.85 35.14 -8.97
N GLU A 568 -3.86 36.02 -8.82
CA GLU A 568 -2.77 36.19 -9.79
C GLU A 568 -1.91 34.91 -9.93
N GLN A 569 -1.59 34.24 -8.82
CA GLN A 569 -0.88 32.95 -8.84
C GLN A 569 -1.65 31.90 -9.63
N HIS A 570 -2.93 31.77 -9.33
CA HIS A 570 -3.83 30.84 -10.01
C HIS A 570 -4.05 31.17 -11.49
N LEU A 571 -4.13 32.45 -11.85
CA LEU A 571 -4.24 32.91 -13.23
C LEU A 571 -3.03 32.47 -14.06
N SER A 572 -1.83 32.58 -13.49
CA SER A 572 -0.60 32.11 -14.14
C SER A 572 -0.61 30.60 -14.37
N LYS A 573 -1.11 29.81 -13.39
CA LYS A 573 -1.28 28.36 -13.49
C LYS A 573 -2.28 27.99 -14.60
N ILE A 574 -3.43 28.66 -14.68
CA ILE A 574 -4.41 28.45 -15.77
C ILE A 574 -3.78 28.70 -17.13
N TYR A 575 -3.04 29.79 -17.31
CA TYR A 575 -2.46 30.11 -18.62
C TYR A 575 -1.36 29.14 -19.03
N ALA A 576 -0.56 28.66 -18.08
CA ALA A 576 0.39 27.57 -18.34
C ALA A 576 -0.34 26.27 -18.73
N PHE A 577 -1.42 25.93 -18.02
CA PHE A 577 -2.22 24.74 -18.32
C PHE A 577 -2.90 24.82 -19.69
N ASN A 578 -3.47 25.99 -20.04
CA ASN A 578 -4.04 26.27 -21.35
C ASN A 578 -3.00 26.04 -22.47
N ARG A 579 -1.79 26.59 -22.31
CA ARG A 579 -0.71 26.41 -23.30
C ARG A 579 -0.36 24.93 -23.52
N ASN A 580 -0.29 24.14 -22.43
CA ASN A 580 -0.02 22.70 -22.53
C ASN A 580 -1.13 21.96 -23.28
N ILE A 581 -2.39 22.31 -23.02
CA ILE A 581 -3.55 21.76 -23.74
C ILE A 581 -3.50 22.15 -25.22
N LEU A 582 -3.18 23.40 -25.54
CA LEU A 582 -3.08 23.89 -26.91
C LEU A 582 -1.99 23.14 -27.70
N ASN A 583 -0.83 22.90 -27.10
CA ASN A 583 0.23 22.08 -27.72
C ASN A 583 -0.27 20.66 -28.03
N LYS A 584 -0.96 20.02 -27.08
CA LYS A 584 -1.56 18.69 -27.30
C LYS A 584 -2.65 18.72 -28.39
N ILE A 585 -3.45 19.78 -28.46
CA ILE A 585 -4.43 20.00 -29.54
C ILE A 585 -3.72 20.03 -30.90
N HIS A 586 -2.60 20.74 -31.02
CA HIS A 586 -1.85 20.82 -32.28
C HIS A 586 -1.24 19.46 -32.67
N GLU A 587 -0.58 18.77 -31.74
CA GLU A 587 -0.04 17.42 -31.98
C GLU A 587 -1.12 16.45 -32.45
N LEU A 588 -2.28 16.48 -31.79
CA LEU A 588 -3.39 15.60 -32.13
C LEU A 588 -4.02 15.97 -33.49
N LYS A 589 -4.13 17.27 -33.82
CA LYS A 589 -4.56 17.74 -35.15
C LYS A 589 -3.66 17.20 -36.26
N ASP A 590 -2.34 17.21 -36.05
CA ASP A 590 -1.38 16.68 -37.01
C ASP A 590 -1.54 15.16 -37.20
N LYS A 591 -1.75 14.41 -36.11
CA LYS A 591 -2.04 12.97 -36.18
C LYS A 591 -3.37 12.70 -36.90
N PHE A 592 -4.43 13.46 -36.61
CA PHE A 592 -5.72 13.35 -37.31
C PHE A 592 -5.60 13.67 -38.81
N ALA A 593 -4.82 14.69 -39.18
CA ALA A 593 -4.55 15.02 -40.58
C ALA A 593 -3.84 13.87 -41.31
N SER A 594 -2.89 13.20 -40.64
CA SER A 594 -2.23 12.01 -41.21
C SER A 594 -3.18 10.82 -41.40
N TYR A 595 -4.16 10.65 -40.50
CA TYR A 595 -5.12 9.56 -40.50
C TYR A 595 -6.27 9.75 -41.51
N SER A 596 -6.77 10.98 -41.67
CA SER A 596 -7.88 11.30 -42.60
C SER A 596 -7.60 11.00 -44.08
N ASN A 597 -6.33 10.80 -44.45
CA ASN A 597 -5.93 10.31 -45.77
C ASN A 597 -6.19 8.81 -46.02
N GLN A 598 -6.62 8.05 -45.01
CA GLN A 598 -6.78 6.58 -45.05
C GLN A 598 -8.24 6.06 -45.14
N GLN A 599 -9.23 6.93 -45.35
CA GLN A 599 -10.66 6.59 -45.64
C GLN A 599 -11.34 5.59 -44.67
N ILE A 600 -11.19 5.76 -43.35
CA ILE A 600 -12.02 5.04 -42.36
C ILE A 600 -12.92 6.06 -41.65
N ILE A 601 -14.24 5.91 -41.83
CA ILE A 601 -15.28 6.77 -41.24
C ILE A 601 -15.72 6.14 -39.92
N ASP A 602 -14.99 6.45 -38.84
CA ASP A 602 -15.51 6.26 -37.48
C ASP A 602 -16.23 7.55 -37.06
N MET A 603 -17.54 7.45 -36.82
CA MET A 603 -18.39 8.58 -36.44
C MET A 603 -17.97 9.21 -35.11
N ASN A 604 -17.41 8.42 -34.18
CA ASN A 604 -16.95 8.93 -32.88
C ASN A 604 -15.67 9.78 -33.04
N LEU A 605 -14.75 9.35 -33.89
CA LEU A 605 -13.53 10.11 -34.19
C LEU A 605 -13.83 11.44 -34.90
N LEU A 606 -14.86 11.49 -35.75
CA LEU A 606 -15.34 12.73 -36.40
C LEU A 606 -15.89 13.74 -35.39
N SER A 607 -16.68 13.30 -34.40
CA SER A 607 -17.14 14.19 -33.33
C SER A 607 -15.99 14.71 -32.46
N PHE A 608 -15.00 13.88 -32.16
CA PHE A 608 -13.80 14.33 -31.45
C PHE A 608 -13.03 15.36 -32.25
N GLN A 609 -12.83 15.12 -33.56
CA GLN A 609 -12.17 16.07 -34.45
C GLN A 609 -12.85 17.45 -34.38
N GLN A 610 -14.18 17.52 -34.54
CA GLN A 610 -14.93 18.77 -34.44
C GLN A 610 -14.73 19.49 -33.09
N PHE A 611 -14.76 18.73 -31.98
CA PHE A 611 -14.47 19.26 -30.65
C PHE A 611 -13.06 19.87 -30.57
N ILE A 612 -12.04 19.19 -31.08
CA ILE A 612 -10.65 19.65 -31.07
C ILE A 612 -10.48 20.96 -31.84
N TYR A 613 -11.13 21.10 -33.00
CA TYR A 613 -11.09 22.35 -33.77
C TYR A 613 -11.74 23.51 -33.01
N LYS A 614 -12.93 23.29 -32.43
CA LYS A 614 -13.64 24.30 -31.62
C LYS A 614 -12.86 24.68 -30.36
N ALA A 615 -12.27 23.70 -29.67
CA ALA A 615 -11.44 23.94 -28.48
C ALA A 615 -10.19 24.77 -28.84
N SER A 616 -9.55 24.48 -29.97
CA SER A 616 -8.40 25.25 -30.46
C SER A 616 -8.71 26.74 -30.64
N GLU A 617 -9.82 27.06 -31.32
CA GLU A 617 -10.20 28.45 -31.60
C GLU A 617 -10.42 29.25 -30.31
N ASN A 618 -11.08 28.63 -29.31
CA ASN A 618 -11.32 29.28 -28.03
C ASN A 618 -10.05 29.39 -27.17
N LEU A 619 -9.14 28.41 -27.24
CA LEU A 619 -7.95 28.37 -26.39
C LEU A 619 -6.74 29.15 -26.95
N GLU A 620 -6.77 29.56 -28.24
CA GLU A 620 -5.72 30.35 -28.90
C GLU A 620 -5.45 31.70 -28.22
N THR A 621 -6.47 32.35 -27.69
CA THR A 621 -6.34 33.58 -26.91
C THR A 621 -6.61 33.30 -25.44
N PRO A 622 -5.56 33.20 -24.58
CA PRO A 622 -5.73 32.83 -23.18
C PRO A 622 -6.48 33.92 -22.42
N SER A 623 -7.77 33.71 -22.20
CA SER A 623 -8.59 34.51 -21.29
C SER A 623 -9.56 33.60 -20.54
N ILE A 624 -9.91 33.96 -19.30
CA ILE A 624 -10.88 33.19 -18.52
C ILE A 624 -12.22 33.11 -19.27
N ASP A 625 -12.68 34.21 -19.88
CA ASP A 625 -13.94 34.24 -20.62
C ASP A 625 -13.94 33.29 -21.82
N ASN A 626 -12.83 33.19 -22.55
CA ASN A 626 -12.70 32.26 -23.68
C ASN A 626 -12.62 30.79 -23.21
N ILE A 627 -12.01 30.53 -22.06
CA ILE A 627 -12.02 29.18 -21.46
C ILE A 627 -13.46 28.82 -21.05
N LEU A 628 -14.17 29.75 -20.42
CA LEU A 628 -15.53 29.53 -19.93
C LEU A 628 -16.58 29.42 -21.06
N SER A 629 -16.30 29.93 -22.26
CA SER A 629 -17.18 29.83 -23.44
C SER A 629 -17.13 28.46 -24.14
N ILE A 630 -16.21 27.57 -23.74
CA ILE A 630 -16.15 26.21 -24.25
C ILE A 630 -17.37 25.44 -23.78
N ASP A 631 -18.25 25.13 -24.72
CA ASP A 631 -19.45 24.34 -24.49
C ASP A 631 -19.08 22.88 -24.21
N ILE A 632 -19.37 22.44 -22.99
CA ILE A 632 -19.18 21.07 -22.52
C ILE A 632 -20.57 20.50 -22.26
N SER A 633 -21.25 20.02 -23.30
CA SER A 633 -22.46 19.22 -23.11
C SER A 633 -22.06 17.83 -22.63
N SER A 634 -22.56 17.41 -21.48
CA SER A 634 -22.34 16.06 -20.90
C SER A 634 -22.84 14.92 -21.79
N ASP A 635 -23.68 15.23 -22.79
CA ASP A 635 -24.51 14.25 -23.49
C ASP A 635 -24.01 13.92 -24.90
N SER A 636 -22.94 14.53 -25.39
CA SER A 636 -22.58 14.50 -26.83
C SER A 636 -21.43 13.58 -27.22
N ILE A 637 -20.77 12.92 -26.27
CA ILE A 637 -19.64 12.03 -26.56
C ILE A 637 -19.88 10.70 -25.85
N ASP A 638 -20.32 9.70 -26.61
CA ASP A 638 -20.45 8.34 -26.10
C ASP A 638 -19.03 7.78 -25.86
N LEU A 639 -18.66 7.64 -24.59
CA LEU A 639 -17.31 7.23 -24.15
C LEU A 639 -17.13 5.71 -24.11
N SER A 640 -18.18 4.93 -24.46
CA SER A 640 -18.11 3.47 -24.51
C SER A 640 -17.21 2.91 -25.61
#